data_AF-A0A6L2JSG6-F1
#
_entry.id   AF-A0A6L2JSG6-F1
#
_cell.length_a   1.000
_cell.length_b   1.000
_cell.length_c   1.000
_cell.angle_alpha   90.00
_cell.angle_beta   90.00
_cell.angle_gamma   90.00
#
_symmetry.space_group_name_H-M   'P 1'
#
loop_
_entity.id
_entity.type
_entity.pdbx_description
1 polymer ?
#
loop_
_entity_poly.entity_id
_entity_poly.type
_entity_poly.pdbx_seq_one_letter_code
_entity_poly.pdbx_strand_id
1 'polypeptide(L)'
;MAGSWDGSRDLGSQSDDSFQYERQYIEPIYDAFICPLSKQVMKDPVTLENGQTYEREAIEKWFNECKDNGRKLVCPLTLTELKTTDMNPSIALRNTIEEWSARNEAVQLDKASKSLNPGSSESDTLQALRFIQQLTSKNISNKHIIRNAELLPMIVDMLKHSSRRVRCRALETLRVVVEDDNDNKEIMAEGDKVRTIVKFLSHEKSKEREEAVSLLFELSKSEALCEKIGSVNGAILILVGMTSSKSENLLIVEKADKILENLEKHENNVRQMAENGRLQPLLTLLLEGSPEIKLSMASYLGDLALSNDVKVFVARTVGSSLINLMKSTDMQSREAALKALNQVSSCEASAKVLIEEGILSPLVKDLFAGPNQLPMRLKEVSATILANIVTSDCDFDSIPVGPNHQTLVSEDIIHSLLHLISNTGPSIECKLLQVLAGLTSSPTTVISVASAIKSLGATVIIVQFIEAPQKDLRMASIKLLQNLSVHLGQELVGCLCGSAGQLGSLFKVIAENIASTEEQAAAIGIVADLPEMDTGLTRQMLEEGDFQIVVSRIKMIRQGETRRSRFVTPYLEGLVRVLSRITFVVPNDEKAASFSRDHNLAALFTDLLQSTGLDNVQMASALALENLSQESKNLTKLPEVPTPGFCASFFPCLGNQPVITGLCRVHRGACSQRDTFCLIEGQALARLIALLDHINDKVVEASLAALSTLLEDDVNVEEGVSILCEMEGIKPIIDVLLEKKSENLIRRAVWMVERLLRTEDIAYEISGNPNVGTALVDAFKHGDYRTRQIAERALRHIDKIPNFSGVFPNAGCINQSSMVRQWESTNAHSHLRCDGQIGRRNKAVRKAWELDFVGYTWNEISTHPDAPMDWNAMFVGDRNLVFGVEMFKIFGQVLDFVTMFDVSDASKNWAHMSRNQVAHELDASSCATKLPVDLGVVCSGVVCSLMFYVYSESDNLAVYDMEMGYWVRIQTNALPTRVHEYYPKLISYDKRLFMVSVSWCEGDGQIGRRNKAVRKVWELDFVGYTWNEISTHPDAPMDWNAMFVGDRNLVFGVEMFKIFGQVLDFVTMFDVSDASKNWAHMSRNQVAHELDASSCATKSVAVVHL
;
A
#
# COMPACT_ATOMS: atom_id res chain seq x y z
N MET A 1 46.12 80.65 -0.52
CA MET A 1 44.72 80.19 -0.40
C MET A 1 44.75 79.17 0.74
N ALA A 2 44.65 79.54 2.03
CA ALA A 2 43.63 80.31 2.76
C ALA A 2 42.38 79.45 3.05
N GLY A 3 41.91 79.25 4.29
CA GLY A 3 42.41 79.58 5.66
C GLY A 3 41.91 78.49 6.64
N SER A 4 41.96 78.52 7.98
CA SER A 4 42.37 79.47 9.05
C SER A 4 42.67 78.58 10.30
N TRP A 5 43.74 78.71 11.10
CA TRP A 5 43.95 79.68 12.21
C TRP A 5 42.71 79.81 13.13
N ASP A 6 42.77 79.70 14.47
CA ASP A 6 43.89 79.69 15.45
C ASP A 6 43.40 79.06 16.80
N GLY A 7 44.24 78.97 17.84
CA GLY A 7 43.72 79.02 19.23
C GLY A 7 44.14 77.95 20.25
N SER A 8 45.41 77.54 20.34
CA SER A 8 45.88 76.79 21.52
C SER A 8 46.04 77.71 22.74
N ARG A 9 45.52 77.27 23.90
CA ARG A 9 45.90 77.77 25.24
C ARG A 9 45.83 76.66 26.27
N ASP A 10 46.98 76.21 26.75
CA ASP A 10 47.09 75.44 27.99
C ASP A 10 46.61 76.26 29.19
N LEU A 11 45.90 75.62 30.12
CA LEU A 11 45.72 76.15 31.48
C LEU A 11 45.41 75.05 32.50
N GLY A 12 46.43 74.70 33.29
CA GLY A 12 46.25 74.10 34.62
C GLY A 12 45.94 72.61 34.69
N SER A 13 46.97 71.80 34.94
CA SER A 13 46.77 70.49 35.57
C SER A 13 46.29 70.65 37.01
N GLN A 14 45.18 70.02 37.37
CA GLN A 14 44.99 69.47 38.72
C GLN A 14 44.62 68.00 38.59
N SER A 15 45.10 67.20 39.55
CA SER A 15 45.08 65.73 39.51
C SER A 15 43.71 65.19 39.90
N ASP A 16 43.03 64.52 38.97
CA ASP A 16 41.75 63.84 39.20
C ASP A 16 41.91 62.32 39.42
N ASP A 17 43.17 61.82 39.40
CA ASP A 17 43.54 60.42 39.65
C ASP A 17 43.07 59.89 41.03
N SER A 18 42.68 60.76 41.96
CA SER A 18 42.12 60.37 43.26
C SER A 18 40.73 59.76 43.18
N PHE A 19 39.90 60.11 42.20
CA PHE A 19 38.48 59.72 42.17
C PHE A 19 38.18 58.42 41.40
N GLN A 20 39.14 57.85 40.67
CA GLN A 20 38.91 56.55 39.99
C GLN A 20 39.03 55.34 40.94
N TYR A 21 39.72 55.48 42.08
CA TYR A 21 40.00 54.36 42.98
C TYR A 21 38.80 53.87 43.80
N GLU A 22 37.79 54.71 44.05
CA GLU A 22 36.64 54.34 44.91
C GLU A 22 35.58 53.49 44.19
N ARG A 23 35.47 53.57 42.85
CA ARG A 23 34.38 52.91 42.08
C ARG A 23 34.49 51.38 41.95
N GLN A 24 35.51 50.73 42.54
CA GLN A 24 35.66 49.27 42.49
C GLN A 24 35.43 48.59 43.85
N TYR A 25 35.18 49.36 44.91
CA TYR A 25 34.95 48.83 46.25
C TYR A 25 33.46 48.50 46.45
N ILE A 26 33.19 47.29 46.94
CA ILE A 26 31.85 46.92 47.43
C ILE A 26 31.80 47.40 48.88
N GLU A 27 30.94 48.37 49.18
CA GLU A 27 30.77 48.86 50.53
C GLU A 27 30.25 47.73 51.44
N PRO A 28 30.89 47.47 52.59
CA PRO A 28 30.47 46.41 53.49
C PRO A 28 29.06 46.66 54.02
N ILE A 29 28.38 45.59 54.44
CA ILE A 29 27.10 45.71 55.15
C ILE A 29 27.39 46.33 56.52
N TYR A 30 26.82 47.51 56.78
CA TYR A 30 26.87 48.13 58.09
C TYR A 30 25.90 47.42 59.04
N ASP A 31 26.31 47.14 60.29
CA ASP A 31 25.46 46.45 61.28
C ASP A 31 24.11 47.15 61.50
N ALA A 32 24.10 48.50 61.40
CA ALA A 32 22.89 49.32 61.51
C ALA A 32 21.84 49.06 60.41
N PHE A 33 22.20 48.40 59.31
CA PHE A 33 21.29 48.02 58.23
C PHE A 33 20.66 46.63 58.45
N ILE A 34 21.20 45.82 59.37
CA ILE A 34 20.76 44.45 59.62
C ILE A 34 19.65 44.45 60.68
N CYS A 35 18.48 43.91 60.32
CA CYS A 35 17.38 43.69 61.26
C CYS A 35 17.85 42.78 62.41
N PRO A 36 17.78 43.22 63.69
CA PRO A 36 18.24 42.41 64.81
C PRO A 36 17.44 41.11 65.00
N LEU A 37 16.23 41.00 64.45
CA LEU A 37 15.38 39.81 64.52
C LEU A 37 15.55 38.88 63.32
N SER A 38 15.39 39.36 62.08
CA SER A 38 15.47 38.49 60.89
C SER A 38 16.91 38.22 60.41
N LYS A 39 17.91 38.96 60.93
CA LYS A 39 19.33 38.90 60.52
C LYS A 39 19.58 39.17 59.03
N GLN A 40 18.66 39.87 58.38
CA GLN A 40 18.76 40.32 56.99
C GLN A 40 18.79 41.86 56.92
N VAL A 41 19.27 42.41 55.80
CA VAL A 41 19.21 43.87 55.53
C VAL A 41 17.75 44.32 55.47
N MET A 42 17.41 45.41 56.18
CA MET A 42 16.06 45.94 56.27
C MET A 42 15.61 46.62 54.96
N LYS A 43 14.40 46.29 54.50
CA LYS A 43 13.69 46.91 53.37
C LYS A 43 12.72 48.00 53.83
N ASP A 44 11.89 47.73 54.85
CA ASP A 44 11.09 48.78 55.51
C ASP A 44 11.45 48.88 57.01
N PRO A 45 12.58 49.53 57.34
CA PRO A 45 13.02 49.68 58.73
C PRO A 45 12.01 50.49 59.55
N VAL A 46 11.44 49.87 60.58
CA VAL A 46 10.56 50.51 61.58
C VAL A 46 11.21 50.54 62.95
N THR A 47 11.15 51.70 63.62
CA THR A 47 11.74 51.94 64.93
C THR A 47 10.66 51.93 66.02
N LEU A 48 10.91 51.16 67.09
CA LEU A 48 10.04 51.04 68.26
C LEU A 48 10.30 52.14 69.30
N GLU A 49 9.43 52.25 70.31
CA GLU A 49 9.55 53.20 71.44
C GLU A 49 10.93 53.24 72.12
N ASN A 50 11.67 52.11 72.11
CA ASN A 50 12.99 51.98 72.73
C ASN A 50 14.16 52.29 71.78
N GLY A 51 13.89 52.88 70.61
CA GLY A 51 14.92 53.29 69.65
C GLY A 51 15.56 52.15 68.85
N GLN A 52 15.10 50.91 69.01
CA GLN A 52 15.56 49.76 68.22
C GLN A 52 14.77 49.64 66.92
N THR A 53 15.46 49.42 65.81
CA THR A 53 14.89 49.36 64.46
C THR A 53 14.89 47.93 63.92
N TYR A 54 13.81 47.54 63.26
CA TYR A 54 13.57 46.19 62.75
C TYR A 54 12.96 46.24 61.35
N GLU A 55 13.05 45.14 60.61
CA GLU A 55 12.19 44.91 59.45
C GLU A 55 10.72 44.83 59.89
N ARG A 56 9.82 45.52 59.18
CA ARG A 56 8.38 45.58 59.49
C ARG A 56 7.77 44.19 59.63
N GLU A 57 7.85 43.38 58.57
CA GLU A 57 7.24 42.05 58.51
C GLU A 57 7.71 41.15 59.66
N ALA A 58 8.98 41.31 60.04
CA ALA A 58 9.62 40.51 61.08
C ALA A 58 9.15 40.89 62.49
N ILE A 59 9.00 42.19 62.78
CA ILE A 59 8.52 42.65 64.10
C ILE A 59 7.00 42.55 64.24
N GLU A 60 6.24 42.75 63.16
CA GLU A 60 4.79 42.50 63.12
C GLU A 60 4.48 41.01 63.40
N LYS A 61 5.24 40.09 62.77
CA LYS A 61 5.14 38.66 63.06
C LYS A 61 5.47 38.34 64.53
N TRP A 62 6.55 38.91 65.08
CA TRP A 62 6.90 38.74 66.50
C TRP A 62 5.81 39.24 67.46
N PHE A 63 5.18 40.39 67.16
CA PHE A 63 4.08 40.90 67.98
C PHE A 63 2.83 40.02 67.90
N ASN A 64 2.55 39.41 66.75
CA ASN A 64 1.44 38.46 66.62
C ASN A 64 1.74 37.15 67.36
N GLU A 65 2.93 36.56 67.18
CA GLU A 65 3.37 35.38 67.94
C GLU A 65 3.34 35.61 69.47
N CYS A 66 3.67 36.81 69.95
CA CYS A 66 3.53 37.17 71.36
C CYS A 66 2.06 37.19 71.81
N LYS A 67 1.16 37.82 71.04
CA LYS A 67 -0.29 37.89 71.34
C LYS A 67 -0.93 36.50 71.36
N ASP A 68 -0.68 35.69 70.34
CA ASP A 68 -1.28 34.36 70.16
C ASP A 68 -0.86 33.38 71.26
N ASN A 69 0.38 33.52 71.76
CA ASN A 69 0.89 32.73 72.89
C ASN A 69 0.56 33.32 74.27
N GLY A 70 -0.25 34.40 74.34
CA GLY A 70 -0.61 35.07 75.60
C GLY A 70 0.58 35.68 76.36
N ARG A 71 1.68 35.99 75.66
CA ARG A 71 2.92 36.52 76.26
C ARG A 71 2.89 38.04 76.33
N LYS A 72 3.53 38.60 77.36
CA LYS A 72 3.82 40.05 77.44
C LYS A 72 4.57 40.50 76.19
N LEU A 73 4.17 41.63 75.62
CA LEU A 73 4.86 42.26 74.50
C LEU A 73 6.22 42.78 74.97
N VAL A 74 7.29 42.07 74.59
CA VAL A 74 8.67 42.46 74.88
C VAL A 74 9.42 42.75 73.58
N CYS A 75 10.34 43.71 73.64
CA CYS A 75 11.28 43.94 72.55
C CYS A 75 12.18 42.71 72.40
N PRO A 76 12.30 42.11 71.20
CA PRO A 76 13.02 40.84 71.02
C PRO A 76 14.53 40.94 71.25
N LEU A 77 15.14 42.12 71.07
CA LEU A 77 16.58 42.31 71.31
C LEU A 77 16.92 42.69 72.77
N THR A 78 16.10 43.54 73.41
CA THR A 78 16.39 44.07 74.76
C THR A 78 15.60 43.39 75.88
N LEU A 79 14.63 42.52 75.55
CA LEU A 79 13.71 41.83 76.46
C LEU A 79 12.89 42.75 77.38
N THR A 80 12.87 44.05 77.11
CA THR A 80 12.10 45.07 77.84
C THR A 80 10.64 45.04 77.40
N GLU A 81 9.71 45.11 78.37
CA GLU A 81 8.28 45.23 78.12
C GLU A 81 7.94 46.55 77.40
N LEU A 82 7.20 46.45 76.29
CA LEU A 82 6.79 47.56 75.42
C LEU A 82 5.40 48.07 75.83
N LYS A 83 5.15 49.37 75.70
CA LYS A 83 3.86 49.98 76.12
C LYS A 83 2.86 50.05 74.98
N THR A 84 3.35 50.20 73.75
CA THR A 84 2.55 50.19 72.53
C THR A 84 3.12 49.17 71.52
N THR A 85 2.39 48.91 70.44
CA THR A 85 2.90 48.22 69.25
C THR A 85 3.12 49.22 68.10
N ASP A 86 3.36 50.49 68.43
CA ASP A 86 3.42 51.57 67.44
C ASP A 86 4.81 51.58 66.78
N MET A 87 4.81 51.53 65.45
CA MET A 87 6.00 51.30 64.62
C MET A 87 6.26 52.50 63.72
N ASN A 88 7.27 53.31 64.06
CA ASN A 88 7.60 54.53 63.33
C ASN A 88 8.49 54.20 62.11
N PRO A 89 8.08 54.48 60.86
CA PRO A 89 8.91 54.20 59.69
C PRO A 89 10.17 55.07 59.66
N SER A 90 11.34 54.43 59.61
CA SER A 90 12.64 55.10 59.60
C SER A 90 13.04 55.45 58.16
N ILE A 91 12.35 56.44 57.58
CA ILE A 91 12.53 56.85 56.17
C ILE A 91 14.00 57.17 55.85
N ALA A 92 14.71 57.85 56.75
CA ALA A 92 16.13 58.17 56.56
C ALA A 92 17.02 56.91 56.52
N LEU A 93 16.72 55.88 57.31
CA LEU A 93 17.45 54.61 57.26
C LEU A 93 17.09 53.82 56.00
N ARG A 94 15.82 53.83 55.58
CA ARG A 94 15.39 53.18 54.33
C ARG A 94 16.10 53.79 53.12
N ASN A 95 16.06 55.11 52.97
CA ASN A 95 16.73 55.82 51.88
C ASN A 95 18.25 55.55 51.85
N THR A 96 18.93 55.52 53.01
CA THR A 96 20.38 55.25 53.06
C THR A 96 20.74 53.80 52.77
N ILE A 97 19.88 52.84 53.13
CA ILE A 97 20.00 51.44 52.70
C ILE A 97 19.76 51.32 51.18
N GLU A 98 18.77 52.01 50.64
CA GLU A 98 18.47 52.05 49.19
C GLU A 98 19.65 52.65 48.40
N GLU A 99 20.21 53.78 48.83
CA GLU A 99 21.38 54.42 48.20
C GLU A 99 22.67 53.56 48.30
N TRP A 100 22.89 52.87 49.42
CA TRP A 100 23.98 51.91 49.57
C TRP A 100 23.79 50.68 48.67
N SER A 101 22.57 50.15 48.61
CA SER A 101 22.23 49.00 47.75
C SER A 101 22.38 49.36 46.28
N ALA A 102 21.92 50.54 45.85
CA ALA A 102 22.04 51.01 44.48
C ALA A 102 23.52 51.22 44.06
N ARG A 103 24.35 51.82 44.93
CA ARG A 103 25.79 51.94 44.69
C ARG A 103 26.47 50.58 44.57
N ASN A 104 26.20 49.66 45.48
CA ASN A 104 26.74 48.30 45.42
C ASN A 104 26.26 47.51 44.21
N GLU A 105 25.00 47.64 43.80
CA GLU A 105 24.50 47.03 42.56
C GLU A 105 25.13 47.63 41.30
N ALA A 106 25.42 48.94 41.29
CA ALA A 106 26.15 49.58 40.20
C ALA A 106 27.62 49.10 40.09
N VAL A 107 28.32 48.93 41.22
CA VAL A 107 29.69 48.35 41.24
C VAL A 107 29.67 46.89 40.79
N GLN A 108 28.66 46.12 41.18
CA GLN A 108 28.49 44.74 40.69
C GLN A 108 28.10 44.67 39.21
N LEU A 109 27.36 45.65 38.67
CA LEU A 109 27.06 45.78 37.25
C LEU A 109 28.31 46.09 36.41
N ASP A 110 29.15 47.05 36.84
CA ASP A 110 30.44 47.33 36.22
C ASP A 110 31.37 46.09 36.23
N LYS A 111 31.44 45.40 37.38
CA LYS A 111 32.19 44.15 37.50
C LYS A 111 31.62 43.05 36.59
N ALA A 112 30.30 42.91 36.50
CA ALA A 112 29.64 41.94 35.63
C ALA A 112 29.90 42.23 34.15
N SER A 113 29.80 43.49 33.72
CA SER A 113 30.15 43.96 32.38
C SER A 113 31.59 43.55 32.02
N LYS A 114 32.55 43.88 32.89
CA LYS A 114 33.97 43.51 32.73
C LYS A 114 34.21 41.99 32.69
N SER A 115 33.36 41.19 33.34
CA SER A 115 33.44 39.72 33.36
C SER A 115 32.68 39.02 32.21
N LEU A 116 31.95 39.76 31.37
CA LEU A 116 31.31 39.26 30.14
C LEU A 116 32.20 39.44 28.91
N ASN A 117 33.51 39.19 29.05
CA ASN A 117 34.46 39.21 27.93
C ASN A 117 35.04 37.81 27.65
N PRO A 118 35.42 37.48 26.39
CA PRO A 118 35.89 36.13 26.03
C PRO A 118 37.21 35.66 26.66
N GLY A 119 37.92 36.54 27.38
CA GLY A 119 39.17 36.23 28.11
C GLY A 119 39.01 36.14 29.64
N SER A 120 37.81 36.34 30.18
CA SER A 120 37.51 36.11 31.61
C SER A 120 37.52 34.63 31.99
N SER A 121 37.65 34.33 33.29
CA SER A 121 37.52 32.94 33.75
C SER A 121 36.07 32.48 33.66
N GLU A 122 35.85 31.18 33.40
CA GLU A 122 34.50 30.60 33.40
C GLU A 122 33.75 30.87 34.71
N SER A 123 34.46 30.93 35.85
CA SER A 123 33.84 31.21 37.14
C SER A 123 33.27 32.63 37.22
N ASP A 124 34.03 33.62 36.75
CA ASP A 124 33.64 35.03 36.78
C ASP A 124 32.49 35.30 35.81
N THR A 125 32.55 34.77 34.59
CA THR A 125 31.47 34.88 33.60
C THR A 125 30.20 34.17 34.08
N LEU A 126 30.31 32.98 34.69
CA LEU A 126 29.16 32.31 35.31
C LEU A 126 28.64 33.03 36.57
N GLN A 127 29.44 33.84 37.25
CA GLN A 127 29.00 34.69 38.36
C GLN A 127 28.28 35.94 37.83
N ALA A 128 28.81 36.61 36.82
CA ALA A 128 28.19 37.76 36.16
C ALA A 128 26.81 37.41 35.59
N LEU A 129 26.70 36.31 34.84
CA LEU A 129 25.42 35.85 34.28
C LEU A 129 24.38 35.51 35.36
N ARG A 130 24.80 34.98 36.52
CA ARG A 130 23.92 34.71 37.67
C ARG A 130 23.50 35.98 38.41
N PHE A 131 24.40 36.96 38.55
CA PHE A 131 24.06 38.26 39.12
C PHE A 131 23.02 38.99 38.25
N ILE A 132 23.17 38.95 36.92
CA ILE A 132 22.21 39.52 35.97
C ILE A 132 20.85 38.83 36.06
N GLN A 133 20.81 37.48 36.15
CA GLN A 133 19.56 36.73 36.41
C GLN A 133 18.90 37.13 37.74
N GLN A 134 19.68 37.34 38.80
CA GLN A 134 19.15 37.81 40.08
C GLN A 134 18.60 39.24 39.97
N LEU A 135 19.30 40.14 39.28
CA LEU A 135 18.87 41.52 39.10
C LEU A 135 17.56 41.64 38.31
N THR A 136 17.35 40.83 37.26
CA THR A 136 16.06 40.77 36.55
C THR A 136 14.94 40.16 37.40
N SER A 137 15.23 39.14 38.22
CA SER A 137 14.24 38.50 39.08
C SER A 137 13.77 39.38 40.26
N LYS A 138 14.57 40.38 40.66
CA LYS A 138 14.21 41.33 41.73
C LYS A 138 13.06 42.27 41.36
N ASN A 139 13.05 42.75 40.11
CA ASN A 139 12.04 43.67 39.60
C ASN A 139 12.06 43.64 38.06
N ILE A 140 10.89 43.52 37.42
CA ILE A 140 10.73 43.61 35.96
C ILE A 140 11.33 44.91 35.43
N SER A 141 11.19 46.02 36.16
CA SER A 141 11.78 47.31 35.78
C SER A 141 13.29 47.22 35.54
N ASN A 142 14.03 46.35 36.22
CA ASN A 142 15.50 46.26 36.09
C ASN A 142 15.97 45.81 34.70
N LYS A 143 15.06 45.27 33.86
CA LYS A 143 15.36 44.88 32.48
C LYS A 143 15.82 46.07 31.62
N HIS A 144 15.34 47.29 31.89
CA HIS A 144 15.83 48.50 31.19
C HIS A 144 17.28 48.85 31.58
N ILE A 145 17.75 48.50 32.78
CA ILE A 145 19.12 48.78 33.22
C ILE A 145 20.12 47.97 32.39
N ILE A 146 19.76 46.72 32.08
CA ILE A 146 20.56 45.77 31.28
C ILE A 146 20.66 46.24 29.82
N ARG A 147 19.57 46.79 29.27
CA ARG A 147 19.56 47.49 27.98
C ARG A 147 20.48 48.72 28.00
N ASN A 148 20.28 49.62 28.96
CA ASN A 148 20.98 50.90 29.03
C ASN A 148 22.49 50.75 29.32
N ALA A 149 22.92 49.61 29.87
CA ALA A 149 24.31 49.25 30.10
C ALA A 149 24.93 48.36 28.99
N GLU A 150 24.25 48.23 27.83
CA GLU A 150 24.67 47.44 26.66
C GLU A 150 25.03 45.97 26.96
N LEU A 151 24.49 45.41 28.04
CA LEU A 151 24.81 44.04 28.49
C LEU A 151 24.20 42.97 27.57
N LEU A 152 23.10 43.27 26.88
CA LEU A 152 22.43 42.33 25.95
C LEU A 152 23.39 41.81 24.86
N PRO A 153 24.05 42.67 24.05
CA PRO A 153 25.13 42.24 23.14
C PRO A 153 26.21 41.39 23.80
N MET A 154 26.69 41.77 25.00
CA MET A 154 27.76 41.05 25.70
C MET A 154 27.32 39.62 26.08
N ILE A 155 26.08 39.45 26.56
CA ILE A 155 25.50 38.13 26.87
C ILE A 155 25.31 37.30 25.59
N VAL A 156 24.93 37.91 24.47
CA VAL A 156 24.84 37.22 23.16
C VAL A 156 26.23 36.75 22.70
N ASP A 157 27.29 37.51 22.93
CA ASP A 157 28.65 37.06 22.61
C ASP A 157 29.13 35.89 23.49
N MET A 158 28.59 35.74 24.72
CA MET A 158 28.85 34.54 25.53
C MET A 158 28.27 33.25 24.93
N LEU A 159 27.37 33.33 23.94
CA LEU A 159 26.96 32.16 23.14
C LEU A 159 28.10 31.60 22.27
N LYS A 160 29.13 32.41 21.97
CA LYS A 160 30.32 32.00 21.21
C LYS A 160 31.41 31.39 22.10
N HIS A 161 31.24 31.41 23.42
CA HIS A 161 32.23 30.93 24.39
C HIS A 161 32.48 29.41 24.27
N SER A 162 33.70 28.97 24.56
CA SER A 162 34.13 27.57 24.42
C SER A 162 33.41 26.61 25.39
N SER A 163 33.15 27.06 26.62
CA SER A 163 32.48 26.26 27.63
C SER A 163 30.97 26.17 27.43
N ARG A 164 30.49 24.93 27.27
CA ARG A 164 29.06 24.55 27.28
C ARG A 164 28.30 25.09 28.50
N ARG A 165 28.95 25.20 29.67
CA ARG A 165 28.32 25.71 30.90
C ARG A 165 27.98 27.19 30.78
N VAL A 166 28.87 27.98 30.18
CA VAL A 166 28.66 29.41 29.89
C VAL A 166 27.57 29.57 28.83
N ARG A 167 27.61 28.82 27.73
CA ARG A 167 26.58 28.89 26.66
C ARG A 167 25.18 28.55 27.17
N CYS A 168 25.02 27.46 27.93
CA CYS A 168 23.75 27.12 28.61
C CYS A 168 23.25 28.28 29.50
N ARG A 169 24.13 28.84 30.33
CA ARG A 169 23.77 29.92 31.27
C ARG A 169 23.44 31.22 30.53
N ALA A 170 24.14 31.53 29.44
CA ALA A 170 23.85 32.70 28.61
C ALA A 170 22.48 32.62 27.93
N LEU A 171 22.10 31.46 27.38
CA LEU A 171 20.75 31.24 26.84
C LEU A 171 19.66 31.43 27.91
N GLU A 172 19.88 30.87 29.11
CA GLU A 172 18.96 31.02 30.25
C GLU A 172 18.89 32.47 30.77
N THR A 173 20.01 33.20 30.81
CA THR A 173 20.03 34.65 31.14
C THR A 173 19.29 35.46 30.08
N LEU A 174 19.53 35.23 28.78
CA LEU A 174 18.81 35.91 27.70
C LEU A 174 17.30 35.69 27.81
N ARG A 175 16.85 34.46 28.09
CA ARG A 175 15.44 34.11 28.28
C ARG A 175 14.77 35.03 29.32
N VAL A 176 15.37 35.14 30.51
CA VAL A 176 14.82 35.98 31.60
C VAL A 176 14.91 37.49 31.29
N VAL A 177 15.89 37.93 30.50
CA VAL A 177 16.02 39.35 30.08
C VAL A 177 14.96 39.74 29.03
N VAL A 178 14.55 38.84 28.14
CA VAL A 178 13.50 39.12 27.12
C VAL A 178 12.09 38.76 27.56
N GLU A 179 11.91 37.88 28.55
CA GLU A 179 10.61 37.51 29.11
C GLU A 179 9.78 38.76 29.45
N ASP A 180 8.59 38.88 28.88
CA ASP A 180 7.65 40.03 29.02
C ASP A 180 8.23 41.45 28.75
N ASP A 181 9.38 41.57 28.08
CA ASP A 181 10.01 42.85 27.70
C ASP A 181 10.13 42.96 26.17
N ASN A 182 9.28 43.79 25.55
CA ASN A 182 9.22 43.92 24.09
C ASN A 182 10.43 44.65 23.49
N ASP A 183 11.00 45.63 24.20
CA ASP A 183 12.14 46.42 23.72
C ASP A 183 13.40 45.54 23.66
N ASN A 184 13.61 44.69 24.67
CA ASN A 184 14.69 43.70 24.67
C ASN A 184 14.48 42.61 23.59
N LYS A 185 13.24 42.28 23.25
CA LYS A 185 12.92 41.40 22.11
C LYS A 185 13.27 42.06 20.78
N GLU A 186 12.95 43.35 20.60
CA GLU A 186 13.31 44.09 19.38
C GLU A 186 14.84 44.14 19.18
N ILE A 187 15.60 44.46 20.23
CA ILE A 187 17.07 44.38 20.20
C ILE A 187 17.56 42.97 19.83
N MET A 188 16.85 41.91 20.22
CA MET A 188 17.21 40.54 19.85
C MET A 188 16.84 40.13 18.41
N ALA A 189 16.01 40.92 17.71
CA ALA A 189 15.70 40.71 16.29
C ALA A 189 16.83 41.19 15.35
N GLU A 190 17.68 42.11 15.80
CA GLU A 190 18.74 42.72 15.01
C GLU A 190 19.79 41.70 14.51
N GLY A 191 20.21 41.83 13.24
CA GLY A 191 21.35 41.13 12.67
C GLY A 191 21.22 39.59 12.67
N ASP A 192 22.28 38.92 13.13
CA ASP A 192 22.45 37.46 13.16
C ASP A 192 22.20 36.85 14.58
N LYS A 193 21.60 37.62 15.50
CA LYS A 193 21.33 37.20 16.90
C LYS A 193 20.41 35.97 16.94
N VAL A 194 19.23 36.05 16.31
CA VAL A 194 18.28 34.93 16.16
C VAL A 194 18.92 33.71 15.50
N ARG A 195 19.66 33.91 14.40
CA ARG A 195 20.36 32.83 13.68
C ARG A 195 21.42 32.12 14.54
N THR A 196 22.01 32.82 15.50
CA THR A 196 22.95 32.23 16.46
C THR A 196 22.24 31.35 17.48
N ILE A 197 21.03 31.72 17.91
CA ILE A 197 20.19 30.89 18.80
C ILE A 197 19.71 29.62 18.07
N VAL A 198 19.22 29.75 16.83
CA VAL A 198 18.72 28.61 16.02
C VAL A 198 19.78 27.50 15.85
N LYS A 199 21.08 27.83 15.77
CA LYS A 199 22.15 26.82 15.69
C LYS A 199 22.10 25.81 16.85
N PHE A 200 21.77 26.24 18.07
CA PHE A 200 21.68 25.36 19.23
C PHE A 200 20.51 24.37 19.16
N LEU A 201 19.51 24.59 18.30
CA LEU A 201 18.45 23.61 18.07
C LEU A 201 19.00 22.28 17.51
N SER A 202 20.09 22.35 16.73
CA SER A 202 20.77 21.18 16.17
C SER A 202 21.57 20.36 17.19
N HIS A 203 21.77 20.87 18.41
CA HIS A 203 22.51 20.15 19.46
C HIS A 203 21.59 19.12 20.14
N GLU A 204 21.41 17.95 19.54
CA GLU A 204 20.55 16.87 20.06
C GLU A 204 20.85 16.48 21.52
N LYS A 205 19.78 16.11 22.25
CA LYS A 205 19.78 15.76 23.69
C LYS A 205 20.65 16.68 24.58
N SER A 206 20.76 17.96 24.24
CA SER A 206 21.57 18.93 24.99
C SER A 206 20.72 19.94 25.75
N LYS A 207 21.13 20.30 26.98
CA LYS A 207 20.53 21.43 27.72
C LYS A 207 20.57 22.75 26.94
N GLU A 208 21.53 22.93 26.03
CA GLU A 208 21.60 24.11 25.15
C GLU A 208 20.39 24.17 24.21
N ARG A 209 19.92 23.04 23.67
CA ARG A 209 18.70 22.96 22.87
C ARG A 209 17.45 23.29 23.70
N GLU A 210 17.38 22.81 24.95
CA GLU A 210 16.25 23.05 25.85
C GLU A 210 16.10 24.55 26.20
N GLU A 211 17.22 25.21 26.47
CA GLU A 211 17.27 26.64 26.74
C GLU A 211 17.06 27.47 25.46
N ALA A 212 17.59 27.04 24.31
CA ALA A 212 17.38 27.71 23.03
C ALA A 212 15.92 27.65 22.56
N VAL A 213 15.22 26.51 22.70
CA VAL A 213 13.77 26.43 22.47
C VAL A 213 13.02 27.34 23.45
N SER A 214 13.39 27.33 24.73
CA SER A 214 12.71 28.17 25.73
C SER A 214 12.92 29.67 25.48
N LEU A 215 14.08 30.09 24.96
CA LEU A 215 14.35 31.45 24.51
C LEU A 215 13.58 31.79 23.21
N LEU A 216 13.55 30.89 22.23
CA LEU A 216 12.81 31.10 20.98
C LEU A 216 11.29 31.17 21.19
N PHE A 217 10.75 30.49 22.20
CA PHE A 217 9.35 30.63 22.62
C PHE A 217 9.04 32.04 23.16
N GLU A 218 9.92 32.62 24.00
CA GLU A 218 9.73 33.99 24.48
C GLU A 218 9.88 35.03 23.38
N LEU A 219 10.77 34.78 22.41
CA LEU A 219 10.94 35.60 21.21
C LEU A 219 9.75 35.50 20.25
N SER A 220 9.18 34.30 20.01
CA SER A 220 8.04 34.11 19.08
C SER A 220 6.73 34.71 19.57
N LYS A 221 6.63 35.13 20.84
CA LYS A 221 5.50 35.98 21.29
C LYS A 221 5.46 37.34 20.61
N SER A 222 6.55 37.79 19.97
CA SER A 222 6.62 39.05 19.21
C SER A 222 6.52 38.80 17.70
N GLU A 223 5.62 39.53 17.05
CA GLU A 223 5.27 39.33 15.63
C GLU A 223 6.44 39.60 14.68
N ALA A 224 7.21 40.66 14.90
CA ALA A 224 8.42 40.98 14.13
C ALA A 224 9.52 39.91 14.26
N LEU A 225 9.51 39.11 15.33
CA LEU A 225 10.42 37.98 15.52
C LEU A 225 9.91 36.70 14.83
N CYS A 226 8.60 36.53 14.60
CA CYS A 226 8.08 35.35 13.89
C CYS A 226 8.58 35.25 12.46
N GLU A 227 8.59 36.34 11.69
CA GLU A 227 9.22 36.37 10.37
C GLU A 227 10.74 36.12 10.47
N LYS A 228 11.41 36.74 11.45
CA LYS A 228 12.87 36.62 11.62
C LYS A 228 13.32 35.22 12.07
N ILE A 229 12.51 34.48 12.82
CA ILE A 229 12.78 33.08 13.20
C ILE A 229 12.50 32.16 12.00
N GLY A 230 11.36 32.32 11.32
CA GLY A 230 10.96 31.48 10.21
C GLY A 230 11.80 31.67 8.93
N SER A 231 12.43 32.82 8.75
CA SER A 231 13.39 33.10 7.66
C SER A 231 14.81 32.57 7.93
N VAL A 232 15.11 31.96 9.08
CA VAL A 232 16.39 31.25 9.29
C VAL A 232 16.30 29.84 8.72
N ASN A 233 17.05 29.59 7.64
CA ASN A 233 17.15 28.28 6.98
C ASN A 233 17.30 27.13 7.99
N GLY A 234 16.36 26.19 7.97
CA GLY A 234 16.35 25.00 8.84
C GLY A 234 15.68 25.18 10.20
N ALA A 235 15.28 26.40 10.61
CA ALA A 235 14.59 26.61 11.88
C ALA A 235 13.26 25.83 11.94
N ILE A 236 12.41 25.99 10.92
CA ILE A 236 11.11 25.31 10.83
C ILE A 236 11.29 23.79 10.70
N LEU A 237 12.23 23.30 9.88
CA LEU A 237 12.58 21.88 9.77
C LEU A 237 12.93 21.27 11.14
N ILE A 238 13.80 21.90 11.91
CA ILE A 238 14.20 21.36 13.22
C ILE A 238 13.05 21.43 14.22
N LEU A 239 12.25 22.50 14.23
CA LEU A 239 11.08 22.62 15.11
C LEU A 239 10.01 21.57 14.79
N VAL A 240 9.66 21.37 13.51
CA VAL A 240 8.72 20.33 13.10
C VAL A 240 9.26 18.93 13.43
N GLY A 241 10.53 18.66 13.11
CA GLY A 241 11.19 17.40 13.49
C GLY A 241 11.22 17.15 15.00
N MET A 242 11.31 18.21 15.82
CA MET A 242 11.18 18.11 17.27
C MET A 242 9.74 17.80 17.71
N THR A 243 8.72 18.41 17.10
CA THR A 243 7.31 18.06 17.38
C THR A 243 6.95 16.63 16.99
N SER A 244 7.54 16.11 15.91
CA SER A 244 7.34 14.71 15.48
C SER A 244 8.20 13.69 16.24
N SER A 245 9.16 14.13 17.06
CA SER A 245 10.07 13.23 17.77
C SER A 245 9.44 12.66 19.04
N LYS A 246 9.65 11.35 19.29
CA LYS A 246 9.34 10.67 20.57
C LYS A 246 10.35 11.08 21.67
N SER A 247 10.45 12.37 21.91
CA SER A 247 11.39 13.00 22.84
C SER A 247 10.93 12.81 24.29
N GLU A 248 11.82 12.36 25.15
CA GLU A 248 11.60 12.18 26.60
C GLU A 248 11.12 13.46 27.31
N ASN A 249 11.43 14.65 26.78
CA ASN A 249 11.06 15.94 27.38
C ASN A 249 9.84 16.56 26.66
N LEU A 250 8.64 16.18 27.09
CA LEU A 250 7.36 16.64 26.55
C LEU A 250 7.19 18.18 26.58
N LEU A 251 7.73 18.86 27.60
CA LEU A 251 7.67 20.32 27.73
C LEU A 251 8.42 21.06 26.60
N ILE A 252 9.37 20.40 25.94
CA ILE A 252 10.09 20.95 24.79
C ILE A 252 9.32 20.70 23.50
N VAL A 253 8.65 19.55 23.38
CA VAL A 253 7.74 19.24 22.27
C VAL A 253 6.60 20.28 22.25
N GLU A 254 5.97 20.51 23.39
CA GLU A 254 4.89 21.51 23.57
C GLU A 254 5.37 22.95 23.27
N LYS A 255 6.58 23.32 23.71
CA LYS A 255 7.17 24.63 23.38
C LYS A 255 7.52 24.76 21.90
N ALA A 256 8.03 23.71 21.27
CA ALA A 256 8.33 23.72 19.83
C ALA A 256 7.05 23.86 19.00
N ASP A 257 5.97 23.21 19.41
CA ASP A 257 4.65 23.32 18.79
C ASP A 257 4.09 24.75 18.91
N LYS A 258 4.12 25.33 20.12
CA LYS A 258 3.70 26.72 20.36
C LYS A 258 4.58 27.77 19.66
N ILE A 259 5.84 27.46 19.38
CA ILE A 259 6.67 28.30 18.49
C ILE A 259 6.12 28.25 17.06
N LEU A 260 5.77 27.07 16.55
CA LEU A 260 5.19 26.93 15.22
C LEU A 260 3.84 27.66 15.14
N GLU A 261 2.92 27.47 16.09
CA GLU A 261 1.65 28.21 16.18
C GLU A 261 1.85 29.74 16.09
N ASN A 262 2.81 30.30 16.84
CA ASN A 262 3.13 31.72 16.78
C ASN A 262 3.68 32.16 15.40
N LEU A 263 4.41 31.28 14.70
CA LEU A 263 4.98 31.54 13.38
C LEU A 263 3.94 31.44 12.24
N GLU A 264 2.83 30.72 12.42
CA GLU A 264 1.78 30.47 11.41
C GLU A 264 1.07 31.75 10.92
N LYS A 265 1.24 32.89 11.61
CA LYS A 265 0.75 34.21 11.19
C LYS A 265 1.33 34.71 9.86
N HIS A 266 2.46 34.17 9.39
CA HIS A 266 3.15 34.64 8.19
C HIS A 266 3.10 33.60 7.07
N GLU A 267 2.63 33.98 5.88
CA GLU A 267 2.48 33.05 4.74
C GLU A 267 3.76 32.29 4.39
N ASN A 268 4.91 32.97 4.40
CA ASN A 268 6.22 32.35 4.10
C ASN A 268 6.65 31.31 5.14
N ASN A 269 6.15 31.39 6.38
CA ASN A 269 6.39 30.39 7.42
C ASN A 269 5.46 29.18 7.20
N VAL A 270 4.18 29.42 6.92
CA VAL A 270 3.18 28.36 6.64
C VAL A 270 3.57 27.53 5.42
N ARG A 271 4.10 28.16 4.36
CA ARG A 271 4.65 27.48 3.19
C ARG A 271 5.78 26.51 3.59
N GLN A 272 6.81 27.01 4.28
CA GLN A 272 7.89 26.17 4.81
C GLN A 272 7.40 25.07 5.75
N MET A 273 6.36 25.31 6.57
CA MET A 273 5.78 24.27 7.43
C MET A 273 5.16 23.12 6.60
N ALA A 274 4.46 23.44 5.52
CA ALA A 274 3.88 22.44 4.61
C ALA A 274 4.96 21.65 3.84
N GLU A 275 6.04 22.32 3.39
CA GLU A 275 7.27 21.68 2.86
C GLU A 275 7.88 20.66 3.84
N ASN A 276 7.77 20.92 5.15
CA ASN A 276 8.25 20.05 6.22
C ASN A 276 7.17 19.09 6.77
N GLY A 277 6.01 18.97 6.10
CA GLY A 277 4.96 18.01 6.44
C GLY A 277 3.88 18.49 7.42
N ARG A 278 3.99 19.69 7.99
CA ARG A 278 2.94 20.31 8.84
C ARG A 278 1.95 21.08 7.94
N LEU A 279 1.04 20.35 7.27
CA LEU A 279 0.09 20.95 6.33
C LEU A 279 -1.09 21.70 6.97
N GLN A 280 -1.49 21.38 8.21
CA GLN A 280 -2.70 21.94 8.84
C GLN A 280 -2.84 23.48 8.72
N PRO A 281 -1.81 24.30 8.98
CA PRO A 281 -1.96 25.76 8.92
C PRO A 281 -2.26 26.28 7.51
N LEU A 282 -1.70 25.63 6.47
CA LEU A 282 -2.01 25.93 5.07
C LEU A 282 -3.46 25.61 4.74
N LEU A 283 -4.00 24.53 5.30
CA LEU A 283 -5.40 24.13 5.11
C LEU A 283 -6.35 25.08 5.86
N THR A 284 -6.01 25.52 7.07
CA THR A 284 -6.78 26.56 7.79
C THR A 284 -6.84 27.86 6.98
N LEU A 285 -5.72 28.33 6.43
CA LEU A 285 -5.71 29.52 5.56
C LEU A 285 -6.54 29.32 4.27
N LEU A 286 -6.60 28.12 3.72
CA LEU A 286 -7.48 27.76 2.58
C LEU A 286 -8.98 27.73 2.93
N LEU A 287 -9.35 27.60 4.20
CA LEU A 287 -10.73 27.62 4.67
C LEU A 287 -11.16 29.02 5.13
N GLU A 288 -10.33 29.69 5.93
CA GLU A 288 -10.69 30.90 6.67
C GLU A 288 -10.10 32.19 6.10
N GLY A 289 -9.00 32.11 5.33
CA GLY A 289 -8.27 33.27 4.82
C GLY A 289 -9.05 34.18 3.86
N SER A 290 -8.47 35.35 3.57
CA SER A 290 -8.94 36.27 2.53
C SER A 290 -8.88 35.62 1.14
N PRO A 291 -9.57 36.14 0.10
CA PRO A 291 -9.48 35.56 -1.24
C PRO A 291 -8.05 35.58 -1.81
N GLU A 292 -7.25 36.59 -1.48
CA GLU A 292 -5.84 36.70 -1.86
C GLU A 292 -4.99 35.60 -1.18
N ILE A 293 -5.19 35.38 0.12
CA ILE A 293 -4.51 34.32 0.89
C ILE A 293 -4.94 32.94 0.36
N LYS A 294 -6.21 32.74 0.04
CA LYS A 294 -6.74 31.49 -0.53
C LYS A 294 -6.15 31.18 -1.90
N LEU A 295 -6.03 32.18 -2.77
CA LEU A 295 -5.32 32.09 -4.05
C LEU A 295 -3.84 31.73 -3.84
N SER A 296 -3.16 32.46 -2.95
CA SER A 296 -1.75 32.24 -2.57
C SER A 296 -1.48 30.79 -2.11
N MET A 297 -2.28 30.30 -1.17
CA MET A 297 -2.15 28.94 -0.62
C MET A 297 -2.59 27.86 -1.62
N ALA A 298 -3.61 28.11 -2.45
CA ALA A 298 -4.05 27.15 -3.46
C ALA A 298 -3.00 26.97 -4.56
N SER A 299 -2.36 28.06 -5.02
CA SER A 299 -1.28 27.94 -6.00
C SER A 299 -0.11 27.13 -5.43
N TYR A 300 0.32 27.43 -4.20
CA TYR A 300 1.43 26.73 -3.56
C TYR A 300 1.11 25.25 -3.25
N LEU A 301 -0.12 24.92 -2.86
CA LEU A 301 -0.59 23.54 -2.74
C LEU A 301 -0.56 22.79 -4.09
N GLY A 302 -0.72 23.50 -5.20
CA GLY A 302 -0.57 22.97 -6.56
C GLY A 302 0.89 22.69 -6.98
N ASP A 303 1.87 23.28 -6.29
CA ASP A 303 3.30 23.07 -6.53
C ASP A 303 3.94 22.08 -5.54
N LEU A 304 3.24 21.74 -4.44
CA LEU A 304 3.73 20.90 -3.34
C LEU A 304 3.63 19.39 -3.64
N ALA A 305 4.72 18.65 -3.38
CA ALA A 305 4.78 17.20 -3.60
C ALA A 305 4.15 16.40 -2.44
N LEU A 306 2.91 15.94 -2.62
CA LEU A 306 2.14 15.21 -1.60
C LEU A 306 2.26 13.68 -1.72
N SER A 307 2.34 12.99 -0.57
CA SER A 307 2.09 11.53 -0.51
C SER A 307 0.60 11.23 -0.70
N ASN A 308 0.26 9.98 -1.03
CA ASN A 308 -1.12 9.60 -1.33
C ASN A 308 -2.06 9.75 -0.12
N ASP A 309 -1.60 9.41 1.08
CA ASP A 309 -2.38 9.57 2.32
C ASP A 309 -2.65 11.05 2.63
N VAL A 310 -1.65 11.91 2.38
CA VAL A 310 -1.79 13.36 2.51
C VAL A 310 -2.75 13.92 1.45
N LYS A 311 -2.76 13.42 0.21
CA LYS A 311 -3.78 13.80 -0.80
C LYS A 311 -5.20 13.47 -0.32
N VAL A 312 -5.41 12.30 0.30
CA VAL A 312 -6.73 11.92 0.86
C VAL A 312 -7.14 12.85 2.00
N PHE A 313 -6.20 13.19 2.89
CA PHE A 313 -6.44 14.17 3.95
C PHE A 313 -6.79 15.55 3.40
N VAL A 314 -5.98 16.10 2.49
CA VAL A 314 -6.21 17.40 1.84
C VAL A 314 -7.56 17.42 1.10
N ALA A 315 -7.92 16.35 0.38
CA ALA A 315 -9.22 16.25 -0.30
C ALA A 315 -10.39 16.37 0.69
N ARG A 316 -10.31 15.71 1.86
CA ARG A 316 -11.35 15.75 2.90
C ARG A 316 -11.43 17.08 3.64
N THR A 317 -10.31 17.79 3.80
CA THR A 317 -10.27 19.05 4.56
C THR A 317 -10.59 20.28 3.71
N VAL A 318 -10.15 20.35 2.45
CA VAL A 318 -10.31 21.56 1.61
C VAL A 318 -10.92 21.32 0.23
N GLY A 319 -11.40 20.10 -0.07
CA GLY A 319 -11.99 19.73 -1.37
C GLY A 319 -13.05 20.71 -1.86
N SER A 320 -14.14 20.88 -1.12
CA SER A 320 -15.19 21.87 -1.40
C SER A 320 -14.69 23.32 -1.48
N SER A 321 -13.67 23.72 -0.71
CA SER A 321 -13.09 25.07 -0.82
C SER A 321 -12.41 25.28 -2.18
N LEU A 322 -11.54 24.34 -2.60
CA LEU A 322 -10.90 24.36 -3.91
C LEU A 322 -11.93 24.27 -5.05
N ILE A 323 -12.95 23.43 -4.91
CA ILE A 323 -14.05 23.30 -5.88
C ILE A 323 -14.88 24.60 -5.97
N ASN A 324 -14.98 25.38 -4.89
CA ASN A 324 -15.65 26.68 -4.91
C ASN A 324 -14.75 27.80 -5.45
N LEU A 325 -13.43 27.76 -5.23
CA LEU A 325 -12.47 28.64 -5.91
C LEU A 325 -12.46 28.40 -7.43
N MET A 326 -12.59 27.15 -7.88
CA MET A 326 -12.76 26.80 -9.31
C MET A 326 -14.06 27.38 -9.93
N LYS A 327 -15.10 27.63 -9.13
CA LYS A 327 -16.37 28.27 -9.56
C LYS A 327 -16.32 29.81 -9.54
N SER A 328 -15.23 30.42 -9.08
CA SER A 328 -15.12 31.88 -8.95
C SER A 328 -15.09 32.60 -10.32
N THR A 329 -15.29 33.92 -10.32
CA THR A 329 -15.21 34.75 -11.53
C THR A 329 -13.79 35.18 -11.89
N ASP A 330 -12.83 35.02 -10.98
CA ASP A 330 -11.42 35.38 -11.19
C ASP A 330 -10.63 34.22 -11.83
N MET A 331 -9.88 34.54 -12.88
CA MET A 331 -9.05 33.57 -13.59
C MET A 331 -7.83 33.10 -12.76
N GLN A 332 -7.28 33.94 -11.88
CA GLN A 332 -6.10 33.56 -11.09
C GLN A 332 -6.48 32.54 -10.00
N SER A 333 -7.58 32.79 -9.29
CA SER A 333 -8.21 31.88 -8.34
C SER A 333 -8.58 30.54 -8.98
N ARG A 334 -9.09 30.55 -10.22
CA ARG A 334 -9.39 29.33 -11.00
C ARG A 334 -8.12 28.57 -11.40
N GLU A 335 -7.07 29.25 -11.88
CA GLU A 335 -5.79 28.58 -12.20
C GLU A 335 -5.16 27.96 -10.94
N ALA A 336 -5.17 28.68 -9.81
CA ALA A 336 -4.67 28.18 -8.53
C ALA A 336 -5.46 26.94 -8.04
N ALA A 337 -6.80 27.01 -8.09
CA ALA A 337 -7.66 25.88 -7.72
C ALA A 337 -7.44 24.66 -8.62
N LEU A 338 -7.35 24.83 -9.95
CA LEU A 338 -7.11 23.75 -10.90
C LEU A 338 -5.73 23.09 -10.68
N LYS A 339 -4.68 23.86 -10.35
CA LYS A 339 -3.36 23.28 -9.98
C LYS A 339 -3.45 22.41 -8.73
N ALA A 340 -4.05 22.91 -7.66
CA ALA A 340 -4.24 22.16 -6.41
C ALA A 340 -5.08 20.88 -6.64
N LEU A 341 -6.20 20.98 -7.35
CA LEU A 341 -7.07 19.85 -7.68
C LEU A 341 -6.37 18.82 -8.58
N ASN A 342 -5.45 19.23 -9.46
CA ASN A 342 -4.63 18.31 -10.24
C ASN A 342 -3.65 17.50 -9.38
N GLN A 343 -2.99 18.12 -8.40
CA GLN A 343 -2.14 17.38 -7.44
C GLN A 343 -2.97 16.41 -6.59
N VAL A 344 -4.10 16.89 -6.04
CA VAL A 344 -4.93 16.10 -5.12
C VAL A 344 -5.65 14.95 -5.84
N SER A 345 -6.15 15.15 -7.06
CA SER A 345 -6.85 14.09 -7.84
C SER A 345 -5.94 12.96 -8.32
N SER A 346 -4.60 13.13 -8.30
CA SER A 346 -3.63 12.13 -8.80
C SER A 346 -3.52 10.82 -8.00
N CYS A 347 -4.47 10.55 -7.09
CA CYS A 347 -4.58 9.30 -6.35
C CYS A 347 -6.06 8.88 -6.29
N GLU A 348 -6.33 7.58 -6.48
CA GLU A 348 -7.69 7.05 -6.56
C GLU A 348 -8.55 7.40 -5.33
N ALA A 349 -7.98 7.22 -4.13
CA ALA A 349 -8.71 7.42 -2.87
C ALA A 349 -9.07 8.89 -2.62
N SER A 350 -8.26 9.85 -3.08
CA SER A 350 -8.58 11.28 -2.99
C SER A 350 -9.50 11.73 -4.13
N ALA A 351 -9.41 11.11 -5.31
CA ALA A 351 -10.37 11.33 -6.39
C ALA A 351 -11.80 10.96 -5.96
N LYS A 352 -12.01 9.85 -5.24
CA LYS A 352 -13.33 9.46 -4.69
C LYS A 352 -13.90 10.51 -3.74
N VAL A 353 -13.08 11.07 -2.84
CA VAL A 353 -13.50 12.17 -1.95
C VAL A 353 -13.87 13.42 -2.77
N LEU A 354 -13.12 13.76 -3.84
CA LEU A 354 -13.47 14.89 -4.70
C LEU A 354 -14.79 14.67 -5.47
N ILE A 355 -15.14 13.43 -5.82
CA ILE A 355 -16.47 13.08 -6.35
C ILE A 355 -17.56 13.38 -5.31
N GLU A 356 -17.38 12.94 -4.07
CA GLU A 356 -18.31 13.19 -2.95
C GLU A 356 -18.50 14.70 -2.69
N GLU A 357 -17.43 15.49 -2.78
CA GLU A 357 -17.44 16.96 -2.69
C GLU A 357 -18.00 17.67 -3.96
N GLY A 358 -18.45 16.90 -4.97
CA GLY A 358 -19.19 17.41 -6.13
C GLY A 358 -18.35 18.02 -7.27
N ILE A 359 -17.11 17.55 -7.47
CA ILE A 359 -16.17 18.13 -8.45
C ILE A 359 -16.60 18.00 -9.93
N LEU A 360 -17.41 16.99 -10.28
CA LEU A 360 -17.69 16.62 -11.67
C LEU A 360 -18.47 17.71 -12.44
N SER A 361 -19.52 18.26 -11.85
CA SER A 361 -20.37 19.26 -12.52
C SER A 361 -19.58 20.54 -12.91
N PRO A 362 -18.75 21.13 -12.03
CA PRO A 362 -17.82 22.19 -12.40
C PRO A 362 -16.84 21.83 -13.52
N LEU A 363 -16.16 20.66 -13.46
CA LEU A 363 -15.18 20.27 -14.48
C LEU A 363 -15.80 20.15 -15.87
N VAL A 364 -16.96 19.49 -15.97
CA VAL A 364 -17.66 19.29 -17.23
C VAL A 364 -18.19 20.61 -17.79
N LYS A 365 -18.70 21.50 -16.92
CA LYS A 365 -19.06 22.87 -17.30
C LYS A 365 -17.86 23.64 -17.86
N ASP A 366 -16.70 23.55 -17.23
CA ASP A 366 -15.48 24.26 -17.63
C ASP A 366 -14.84 23.71 -18.92
N LEU A 367 -15.00 22.41 -19.19
CA LEU A 367 -14.62 21.78 -20.45
C LEU A 367 -15.51 22.23 -21.61
N PHE A 368 -16.84 22.23 -21.43
CA PHE A 368 -17.81 22.65 -22.46
C PHE A 368 -18.03 24.17 -22.54
N ALA A 369 -17.44 24.95 -21.62
CA ALA A 369 -17.47 26.41 -21.64
C ALA A 369 -16.94 26.98 -22.97
N GLY A 370 -17.46 28.13 -23.40
CA GLY A 370 -17.00 28.78 -24.64
C GLY A 370 -15.51 29.14 -24.61
N PRO A 371 -14.84 29.33 -25.76
CA PRO A 371 -13.39 29.62 -25.81
C PRO A 371 -13.01 30.90 -25.04
N ASN A 372 -13.95 31.83 -24.84
CA ASN A 372 -13.75 33.07 -24.10
C ASN A 372 -13.93 32.91 -22.56
N GLN A 373 -14.23 31.71 -22.05
CA GLN A 373 -14.55 31.45 -20.63
C GLN A 373 -13.51 30.60 -19.89
N LEU A 374 -12.67 29.84 -20.58
CA LEU A 374 -11.50 29.17 -19.99
C LEU A 374 -10.41 28.96 -21.06
N PRO A 375 -9.16 29.45 -20.86
CA PRO A 375 -8.06 29.25 -21.80
C PRO A 375 -7.75 27.76 -22.02
N MET A 376 -7.31 27.41 -23.25
CA MET A 376 -7.02 26.02 -23.64
C MET A 376 -6.07 25.29 -22.69
N ARG A 377 -5.03 25.97 -22.18
CA ARG A 377 -4.10 25.42 -21.17
C ARG A 377 -4.81 24.99 -19.89
N LEU A 378 -5.84 25.71 -19.44
CA LEU A 378 -6.60 25.35 -18.24
C LEU A 378 -7.66 24.29 -18.54
N LYS A 379 -8.22 24.25 -19.76
CA LYS A 379 -9.04 23.12 -20.23
C LYS A 379 -8.26 21.79 -20.24
N GLU A 380 -6.98 21.81 -20.61
CA GLU A 380 -6.09 20.65 -20.54
C GLU A 380 -5.90 20.17 -19.09
N VAL A 381 -5.77 21.09 -18.12
CA VAL A 381 -5.74 20.75 -16.70
C VAL A 381 -7.09 20.19 -16.23
N SER A 382 -8.22 20.81 -16.58
CA SER A 382 -9.56 20.26 -16.26
C SER A 382 -9.80 18.87 -16.86
N ALA A 383 -9.32 18.62 -18.08
CA ALA A 383 -9.38 17.31 -18.72
C ALA A 383 -8.46 16.29 -18.02
N THR A 384 -7.30 16.72 -17.52
CA THR A 384 -6.39 15.87 -16.74
C THR A 384 -6.99 15.50 -15.38
N ILE A 385 -7.59 16.46 -14.68
CA ILE A 385 -8.31 16.21 -13.42
C ILE A 385 -9.47 15.22 -13.67
N LEU A 386 -10.27 15.43 -14.73
CA LEU A 386 -11.36 14.52 -15.07
C LEU A 386 -10.84 13.11 -15.41
N ALA A 387 -9.74 12.99 -16.15
CA ALA A 387 -9.09 11.71 -16.47
C ALA A 387 -8.62 10.98 -15.20
N ASN A 388 -8.00 11.69 -14.25
CA ASN A 388 -7.63 11.12 -12.95
C ASN A 388 -8.86 10.62 -12.16
N ILE A 389 -9.97 11.35 -12.24
CA ILE A 389 -11.19 11.01 -11.49
C ILE A 389 -11.87 9.75 -12.04
N VAL A 390 -12.01 9.62 -13.36
CA VAL A 390 -12.69 8.46 -13.97
C VAL A 390 -11.90 7.16 -13.93
N THR A 391 -10.64 7.18 -13.47
CA THR A 391 -9.89 5.95 -13.14
C THR A 391 -10.20 5.39 -11.74
N SER A 392 -11.11 6.01 -10.98
CA SER A 392 -11.54 5.51 -9.67
C SER A 392 -12.70 4.51 -9.76
N ASP A 393 -12.67 3.43 -8.96
CA ASP A 393 -13.77 2.45 -8.85
C ASP A 393 -15.00 3.12 -8.19
N CYS A 394 -15.79 3.78 -9.02
CA CYS A 394 -16.98 4.58 -8.72
C CYS A 394 -18.04 4.41 -9.81
N ASP A 395 -19.32 4.45 -9.42
CA ASP A 395 -20.44 4.33 -10.35
C ASP A 395 -20.80 5.68 -10.99
N PHE A 396 -20.25 5.94 -12.18
CA PHE A 396 -20.51 7.16 -12.93
C PHE A 396 -21.89 7.23 -13.61
N ASP A 397 -22.73 6.19 -13.49
CA ASP A 397 -24.10 6.18 -14.00
C ASP A 397 -25.15 6.64 -12.96
N SER A 398 -24.80 6.70 -11.67
CA SER A 398 -25.68 7.26 -10.63
C SER A 398 -25.33 8.69 -10.17
N ILE A 399 -24.21 9.26 -10.65
CA ILE A 399 -23.74 10.59 -10.23
C ILE A 399 -24.20 11.68 -11.21
N PRO A 400 -25.04 12.65 -10.79
CA PRO A 400 -25.51 13.72 -11.66
C PRO A 400 -24.46 14.81 -11.87
N VAL A 401 -24.35 15.26 -13.13
CA VAL A 401 -23.38 16.25 -13.62
C VAL A 401 -24.10 17.51 -14.13
N GLY A 402 -25.25 17.34 -14.79
CA GLY A 402 -26.05 18.42 -15.38
C GLY A 402 -27.37 18.72 -14.66
N PRO A 403 -28.00 19.89 -14.92
CA PRO A 403 -29.29 20.26 -14.33
C PRO A 403 -30.44 19.32 -14.74
N ASN A 404 -30.28 18.60 -15.85
CA ASN A 404 -31.25 17.65 -16.39
C ASN A 404 -31.07 16.21 -15.83
N HIS A 405 -30.33 16.04 -14.72
CA HIS A 405 -29.91 14.74 -14.16
C HIS A 405 -29.01 13.91 -15.10
N GLN A 406 -28.41 14.54 -16.13
CA GLN A 406 -27.40 13.92 -16.99
C GLN A 406 -26.17 13.49 -16.17
N THR A 407 -25.65 12.31 -16.50
CA THR A 407 -24.47 11.64 -15.92
C THR A 407 -23.25 11.82 -16.83
N LEU A 408 -22.03 11.43 -16.39
CA LEU A 408 -20.87 11.40 -17.31
C LEU A 408 -21.05 10.43 -18.49
N VAL A 409 -21.94 9.45 -18.32
CA VAL A 409 -22.19 8.32 -19.22
C VAL A 409 -23.42 8.59 -20.12
N SER A 410 -24.08 9.74 -19.96
CA SER A 410 -25.19 10.16 -20.81
C SER A 410 -24.74 10.49 -22.23
N GLU A 411 -25.53 10.10 -23.23
CA GLU A 411 -25.19 10.22 -24.65
C GLU A 411 -24.81 11.66 -25.06
N ASP A 412 -25.58 12.68 -24.64
CA ASP A 412 -25.29 14.10 -24.86
C ASP A 412 -23.86 14.51 -24.43
N ILE A 413 -23.41 13.98 -23.29
CA ILE A 413 -22.13 14.31 -22.66
C ILE A 413 -21.01 13.61 -23.42
N ILE A 414 -21.19 12.33 -23.79
CA ILE A 414 -20.22 11.57 -24.57
C ILE A 414 -20.08 12.18 -25.98
N HIS A 415 -21.19 12.54 -26.64
CA HIS A 415 -21.17 13.27 -27.91
C HIS A 415 -20.43 14.60 -27.80
N SER A 416 -20.63 15.33 -26.70
CA SER A 416 -19.91 16.59 -26.44
C SER A 416 -18.40 16.37 -26.20
N LEU A 417 -17.99 15.28 -25.54
CA LEU A 417 -16.58 14.89 -25.39
C LEU A 417 -15.95 14.49 -26.74
N LEU A 418 -16.64 13.69 -27.56
CA LEU A 418 -16.20 13.29 -28.89
C LEU A 418 -16.11 14.49 -29.86
N HIS A 419 -17.03 15.44 -29.75
CA HIS A 419 -16.95 16.71 -30.47
C HIS A 419 -15.74 17.56 -30.03
N LEU A 420 -15.40 17.58 -28.73
CA LEU A 420 -14.16 18.22 -28.27
C LEU A 420 -12.90 17.50 -28.78
N ILE A 421 -12.86 16.17 -28.77
CA ILE A 421 -11.75 15.40 -29.37
C ILE A 421 -11.57 15.81 -30.84
N SER A 422 -12.65 15.90 -31.60
CA SER A 422 -12.61 16.25 -33.03
C SER A 422 -12.27 17.72 -33.34
N ASN A 423 -12.15 18.60 -32.34
CA ASN A 423 -11.99 20.04 -32.50
C ASN A 423 -10.95 20.68 -31.56
N THR A 424 -10.11 19.89 -30.88
CA THR A 424 -9.08 20.43 -29.98
C THR A 424 -7.68 20.17 -30.51
N GLY A 425 -6.72 19.78 -29.66
CA GLY A 425 -5.37 19.47 -30.10
C GLY A 425 -4.77 18.36 -29.23
N PRO A 426 -3.67 17.74 -29.68
CA PRO A 426 -3.21 16.44 -29.19
C PRO A 426 -3.11 16.26 -27.66
N SER A 427 -2.69 17.29 -26.92
CA SER A 427 -2.65 17.23 -25.45
C SER A 427 -4.03 17.04 -24.83
N ILE A 428 -5.05 17.74 -25.34
CA ILE A 428 -6.43 17.66 -24.87
C ILE A 428 -7.11 16.40 -25.42
N GLU A 429 -6.90 16.07 -26.69
CA GLU A 429 -7.37 14.81 -27.31
C GLU A 429 -6.93 13.60 -26.48
N CYS A 430 -5.66 13.55 -26.09
CA CYS A 430 -5.09 12.50 -25.24
C CYS A 430 -5.80 12.41 -23.88
N LYS A 431 -6.12 13.55 -23.23
CA LYS A 431 -6.84 13.55 -21.95
C LYS A 431 -8.30 13.15 -22.10
N LEU A 432 -8.99 13.58 -23.15
CA LEU A 432 -10.38 13.21 -23.39
C LEU A 432 -10.52 11.73 -23.79
N LEU A 433 -9.57 11.17 -24.54
CA LEU A 433 -9.49 9.71 -24.76
C LEU A 433 -9.18 8.95 -23.46
N GLN A 434 -8.32 9.49 -22.58
CA GLN A 434 -8.11 8.93 -21.24
C GLN A 434 -9.39 8.98 -20.38
N VAL A 435 -10.23 10.03 -20.52
CA VAL A 435 -11.55 10.09 -19.87
C VAL A 435 -12.47 8.97 -20.39
N LEU A 436 -12.57 8.78 -21.70
CA LEU A 436 -13.38 7.70 -22.28
C LEU A 436 -12.83 6.30 -21.92
N ALA A 437 -11.51 6.14 -21.81
CA ALA A 437 -10.87 4.88 -21.39
C ALA A 437 -11.16 4.55 -19.91
N GLY A 438 -11.18 5.55 -19.02
CA GLY A 438 -11.63 5.35 -17.63
C GLY A 438 -13.11 4.98 -17.56
N LEU A 439 -13.98 5.73 -18.24
CA LEU A 439 -15.43 5.45 -18.31
C LEU A 439 -15.78 4.12 -18.97
N THR A 440 -14.88 3.50 -19.76
CA THR A 440 -15.06 2.16 -20.34
C THR A 440 -14.41 1.04 -19.52
N SER A 441 -13.76 1.35 -18.39
CA SER A 441 -13.14 0.35 -17.52
C SER A 441 -14.13 -0.38 -16.58
N SER A 442 -15.40 0.06 -16.53
CA SER A 442 -16.49 -0.64 -15.84
C SER A 442 -17.44 -1.34 -16.85
N PRO A 443 -17.88 -2.58 -16.57
CA PRO A 443 -18.74 -3.35 -17.47
C PRO A 443 -20.17 -2.79 -17.60
N THR A 444 -20.62 -1.91 -16.72
CA THR A 444 -21.93 -1.23 -16.84
C THR A 444 -21.86 -0.07 -17.84
N THR A 445 -20.84 0.76 -17.73
CA THR A 445 -20.72 2.03 -18.46
C THR A 445 -20.13 1.86 -19.86
N VAL A 446 -19.33 0.82 -20.09
CA VAL A 446 -18.75 0.51 -21.42
C VAL A 446 -19.81 0.32 -22.51
N ILE A 447 -20.97 -0.27 -22.17
CA ILE A 447 -22.07 -0.50 -23.12
C ILE A 447 -22.65 0.83 -23.60
N SER A 448 -22.92 1.76 -22.68
CA SER A 448 -23.47 3.09 -22.99
C SER A 448 -22.47 3.94 -23.78
N VAL A 449 -21.18 3.91 -23.41
CA VAL A 449 -20.11 4.60 -24.16
C VAL A 449 -19.95 4.02 -25.56
N ALA A 450 -20.01 2.69 -25.71
CA ALA A 450 -20.02 2.05 -27.03
C ALA A 450 -21.21 2.52 -27.87
N SER A 451 -22.44 2.53 -27.34
CA SER A 451 -23.61 2.99 -28.10
C SER A 451 -23.51 4.45 -28.55
N ALA A 452 -22.99 5.35 -27.71
CA ALA A 452 -22.82 6.76 -28.05
C ALA A 452 -21.72 7.01 -29.10
N ILE A 453 -20.66 6.18 -29.10
CA ILE A 453 -19.61 6.20 -30.14
C ILE A 453 -20.17 5.72 -31.49
N LYS A 454 -21.02 4.67 -31.49
CA LYS A 454 -21.69 4.17 -32.69
C LYS A 454 -22.69 5.17 -33.26
N SER A 455 -23.54 5.79 -32.43
CA SER A 455 -24.57 6.73 -32.89
C SER A 455 -23.98 8.00 -33.52
N LEU A 456 -22.79 8.41 -33.08
CA LEU A 456 -22.04 9.53 -33.68
C LEU A 456 -21.12 9.10 -34.85
N GLY A 457 -20.95 7.79 -35.11
CA GLY A 457 -20.00 7.27 -36.10
C GLY A 457 -18.53 7.50 -35.76
N ALA A 458 -18.21 7.74 -34.48
CA ALA A 458 -16.88 8.21 -34.05
C ALA A 458 -15.79 7.13 -34.09
N THR A 459 -16.15 5.85 -34.28
CA THR A 459 -15.24 4.70 -34.36
C THR A 459 -14.08 4.94 -35.34
N VAL A 460 -14.35 5.52 -36.51
CA VAL A 460 -13.31 5.84 -37.53
C VAL A 460 -12.29 6.85 -37.02
N ILE A 461 -12.74 7.87 -36.28
CA ILE A 461 -11.87 8.93 -35.72
C ILE A 461 -10.98 8.34 -34.63
N ILE A 462 -11.52 7.47 -33.77
CA ILE A 462 -10.75 6.81 -32.72
C ILE A 462 -9.67 5.89 -33.33
N VAL A 463 -10.04 5.11 -34.36
CA VAL A 463 -9.11 4.24 -35.12
C VAL A 463 -8.00 5.03 -35.82
N GLN A 464 -8.25 6.24 -36.32
CA GLN A 464 -7.20 7.09 -36.91
C GLN A 464 -6.09 7.48 -35.90
N PHE A 465 -6.40 7.60 -34.61
CA PHE A 465 -5.38 7.88 -33.58
C PHE A 465 -4.40 6.71 -33.34
N ILE A 466 -4.62 5.51 -33.90
CA ILE A 466 -3.60 4.44 -33.93
C ILE A 466 -2.35 4.91 -34.68
N GLU A 467 -2.49 5.79 -35.68
CA GLU A 467 -1.37 6.29 -36.49
C GLU A 467 -0.75 7.59 -35.92
N ALA A 468 -1.18 8.02 -34.73
CA ALA A 468 -0.72 9.26 -34.12
C ALA A 468 0.80 9.23 -33.82
N PRO A 469 1.54 10.31 -34.13
CA PRO A 469 2.97 10.40 -33.86
C PRO A 469 3.29 10.57 -32.35
N GLN A 470 2.31 10.97 -31.55
CA GLN A 470 2.44 11.14 -30.11
C GLN A 470 2.06 9.84 -29.38
N LYS A 471 3.02 9.27 -28.65
CA LYS A 471 2.86 7.96 -27.99
C LYS A 471 1.70 7.95 -26.99
N ASP A 472 1.54 8.99 -26.18
CA ASP A 472 0.50 9.04 -25.14
C ASP A 472 -0.92 9.11 -25.72
N LEU A 473 -1.09 9.87 -26.82
CA LEU A 473 -2.33 9.97 -27.59
C LEU A 473 -2.70 8.62 -28.24
N ARG A 474 -1.71 7.98 -28.89
CA ARG A 474 -1.88 6.66 -29.50
C ARG A 474 -2.21 5.59 -28.46
N MET A 475 -1.50 5.58 -27.33
CA MET A 475 -1.75 4.68 -26.20
C MET A 475 -3.16 4.87 -25.63
N ALA A 476 -3.63 6.11 -25.50
CA ALA A 476 -4.99 6.42 -25.03
C ALA A 476 -6.07 5.87 -26.00
N SER A 477 -5.87 6.02 -27.32
CA SER A 477 -6.77 5.42 -28.31
C SER A 477 -6.75 3.89 -28.27
N ILE A 478 -5.56 3.27 -28.31
CA ILE A 478 -5.41 1.81 -28.25
C ILE A 478 -6.10 1.23 -27.00
N LYS A 479 -5.94 1.86 -25.83
CA LYS A 479 -6.60 1.41 -24.59
C LYS A 479 -8.12 1.57 -24.62
N LEU A 480 -8.64 2.67 -25.20
CA LEU A 480 -10.07 2.85 -25.40
C LEU A 480 -10.65 1.80 -26.37
N LEU A 481 -9.97 1.55 -27.49
CA LEU A 481 -10.36 0.55 -28.48
C LEU A 481 -10.30 -0.88 -27.92
N GLN A 482 -9.35 -1.18 -27.02
CA GLN A 482 -9.32 -2.47 -26.33
C GLN A 482 -10.57 -2.67 -25.48
N ASN A 483 -10.92 -1.71 -24.60
CA ASN A 483 -12.12 -1.79 -23.77
C ASN A 483 -13.42 -1.90 -24.60
N LEU A 484 -13.46 -1.25 -25.76
CA LEU A 484 -14.62 -1.21 -26.66
C LEU A 484 -14.70 -2.39 -27.64
N SER A 485 -13.62 -3.15 -27.83
CA SER A 485 -13.44 -4.17 -28.88
C SER A 485 -14.62 -5.15 -28.97
N VAL A 486 -14.97 -5.79 -27.86
CA VAL A 486 -16.06 -6.78 -27.70
C VAL A 486 -17.44 -6.18 -28.04
N HIS A 487 -17.62 -4.87 -27.87
CA HIS A 487 -18.89 -4.18 -28.10
C HIS A 487 -18.99 -3.54 -29.50
N LEU A 488 -17.87 -3.16 -30.11
CA LEU A 488 -17.81 -2.61 -31.47
C LEU A 488 -17.73 -3.74 -32.52
N GLY A 489 -16.92 -4.77 -32.27
CA GLY A 489 -16.86 -6.02 -33.04
C GLY A 489 -16.75 -5.81 -34.55
N GLN A 490 -17.78 -6.21 -35.28
CA GLN A 490 -17.89 -6.08 -36.75
C GLN A 490 -17.69 -4.65 -37.28
N GLU A 491 -18.08 -3.62 -36.52
CA GLU A 491 -17.85 -2.23 -36.90
C GLU A 491 -16.37 -1.85 -36.80
N LEU A 492 -15.67 -2.35 -35.79
CA LEU A 492 -14.23 -2.15 -35.61
C LEU A 492 -13.43 -2.95 -36.64
N VAL A 493 -13.85 -4.17 -36.99
CA VAL A 493 -13.32 -4.91 -38.16
C VAL A 493 -13.45 -4.05 -39.42
N GLY A 494 -14.65 -3.53 -39.70
CA GLY A 494 -14.90 -2.68 -40.86
C GLY A 494 -14.03 -1.41 -40.91
N CYS A 495 -13.74 -0.80 -39.75
CA CYS A 495 -12.86 0.38 -39.67
C CYS A 495 -11.37 0.04 -39.82
N LEU A 496 -10.90 -1.08 -39.24
CA LEU A 496 -9.50 -1.50 -39.32
C LEU A 496 -9.13 -2.06 -40.71
N CYS A 497 -10.07 -2.71 -41.39
CA CYS A 497 -9.89 -3.29 -42.72
C CYS A 497 -10.24 -2.31 -43.85
N GLY A 498 -11.19 -1.39 -43.62
CA GLY A 498 -11.78 -0.52 -44.64
C GLY A 498 -10.97 0.72 -45.02
N SER A 499 -9.96 1.10 -44.24
CA SER A 499 -9.00 2.16 -44.59
C SER A 499 -7.57 1.63 -44.66
N ALA A 500 -6.81 2.16 -45.61
CA ALA A 500 -5.50 1.63 -45.98
C ALA A 500 -4.40 2.07 -45.01
N GLY A 501 -4.24 1.36 -43.90
CA GLY A 501 -3.05 1.47 -43.04
C GLY A 501 -3.21 0.94 -41.61
N GLN A 502 -4.38 1.07 -40.98
CA GLN A 502 -4.45 0.99 -39.51
C GLN A 502 -4.19 -0.41 -38.94
N LEU A 503 -4.56 -1.49 -39.65
CA LEU A 503 -4.21 -2.87 -39.25
C LEU A 503 -2.68 -3.06 -39.23
N GLY A 504 -2.00 -2.75 -40.34
CA GLY A 504 -0.54 -2.79 -40.41
C GLY A 504 0.16 -1.81 -39.45
N SER A 505 -0.42 -0.65 -39.16
CA SER A 505 0.07 0.28 -38.13
C SER A 505 -0.06 -0.28 -36.72
N LEU A 506 -1.13 -1.04 -36.42
CA LEU A 506 -1.31 -1.76 -35.16
C LEU A 506 -0.32 -2.93 -35.06
N PHE A 507 -0.13 -3.69 -36.14
CA PHE A 507 0.88 -4.76 -36.20
C PHE A 507 2.32 -4.25 -36.14
N LYS A 508 2.59 -3.04 -36.63
CA LYS A 508 3.87 -2.35 -36.43
C LYS A 508 4.16 -2.05 -34.96
N VAL A 509 3.16 -1.64 -34.16
CA VAL A 509 3.29 -1.47 -32.70
C VAL A 509 3.55 -2.82 -32.03
N ILE A 510 2.77 -3.85 -32.36
CA ILE A 510 2.99 -5.24 -31.92
C ILE A 510 4.39 -5.75 -32.29
N ALA A 511 4.94 -5.28 -33.41
CA ALA A 511 6.26 -5.62 -33.93
C ALA A 511 7.42 -4.73 -33.43
N GLU A 512 7.23 -3.78 -32.51
CA GLU A 512 8.36 -3.02 -31.96
C GLU A 512 9.32 -3.91 -31.13
N ASN A 513 10.62 -3.86 -31.43
CA ASN A 513 11.67 -4.61 -30.71
C ASN A 513 12.03 -3.96 -29.36
N ILE A 514 11.04 -3.86 -28.48
CA ILE A 514 11.12 -3.27 -27.13
C ILE A 514 10.63 -4.33 -26.11
N ALA A 515 11.04 -4.24 -24.85
CA ALA A 515 10.52 -5.10 -23.79
C ALA A 515 8.99 -4.90 -23.63
N SER A 516 8.23 -5.99 -23.53
CA SER A 516 6.77 -6.00 -23.66
C SER A 516 6.06 -4.90 -22.87
N THR A 517 5.43 -3.99 -23.60
CA THR A 517 4.78 -2.76 -23.08
C THR A 517 3.27 -2.92 -22.89
N GLU A 518 2.65 -2.00 -22.15
CA GLU A 518 1.18 -1.88 -22.06
C GLU A 518 0.56 -1.66 -23.44
N GLU A 519 1.24 -0.86 -24.28
CA GLU A 519 0.83 -0.52 -25.65
C GLU A 519 0.78 -1.75 -26.56
N GLN A 520 1.78 -2.63 -26.47
CA GLN A 520 1.82 -3.89 -27.22
C GLN A 520 0.77 -4.89 -26.75
N ALA A 521 0.59 -5.04 -25.43
CA ALA A 521 -0.43 -5.91 -24.85
C ALA A 521 -1.85 -5.44 -25.22
N ALA A 522 -2.12 -4.14 -25.18
CA ALA A 522 -3.40 -3.58 -25.58
C ALA A 522 -3.62 -3.67 -27.11
N ALA A 523 -2.58 -3.43 -27.91
CA ALA A 523 -2.66 -3.52 -29.37
C ALA A 523 -2.99 -4.94 -29.85
N ILE A 524 -2.31 -5.97 -29.34
CA ILE A 524 -2.67 -7.36 -29.66
C ILE A 524 -4.02 -7.75 -29.05
N GLY A 525 -4.36 -7.21 -27.88
CA GLY A 525 -5.66 -7.36 -27.23
C GLY A 525 -6.82 -6.97 -28.15
N ILE A 526 -6.78 -5.79 -28.78
CA ILE A 526 -7.79 -5.35 -29.75
C ILE A 526 -8.04 -6.45 -30.79
N VAL A 527 -6.99 -6.94 -31.47
CA VAL A 527 -7.12 -7.95 -32.53
C VAL A 527 -7.59 -9.30 -31.97
N ALA A 528 -7.15 -9.65 -30.76
CA ALA A 528 -7.54 -10.86 -30.06
C ALA A 528 -9.01 -10.87 -29.61
N ASP A 529 -9.61 -9.70 -29.41
CA ASP A 529 -10.97 -9.50 -28.90
C ASP A 529 -12.03 -9.25 -30.01
N LEU A 530 -11.61 -9.12 -31.29
CA LEU A 530 -12.51 -9.08 -32.47
C LEU A 530 -13.22 -10.45 -32.68
N PRO A 531 -14.29 -10.56 -33.48
CA PRO A 531 -14.97 -11.84 -33.71
C PRO A 531 -14.02 -12.93 -34.25
N GLU A 532 -13.88 -14.05 -33.54
CA GLU A 532 -12.88 -15.10 -33.86
C GLU A 532 -13.13 -15.80 -35.19
N MET A 533 -14.41 -15.94 -35.59
CA MET A 533 -14.84 -16.56 -36.84
C MET A 533 -14.79 -15.62 -38.07
N ASP A 534 -14.18 -14.42 -37.95
CA ASP A 534 -14.14 -13.47 -39.07
C ASP A 534 -13.11 -13.90 -40.14
N THR A 535 -13.62 -14.59 -41.17
CA THR A 535 -12.81 -15.08 -42.29
C THR A 535 -12.39 -13.98 -43.27
N GLY A 536 -12.90 -12.76 -43.13
CA GLY A 536 -12.43 -11.60 -43.90
C GLY A 536 -11.13 -11.06 -43.31
N LEU A 537 -11.18 -10.64 -42.05
CA LEU A 537 -10.03 -10.20 -41.26
C LEU A 537 -8.89 -11.25 -41.30
N THR A 538 -9.23 -12.52 -41.07
CA THR A 538 -8.24 -13.61 -41.00
C THR A 538 -7.52 -13.82 -42.34
N ARG A 539 -8.16 -13.57 -43.49
CA ARG A 539 -7.49 -13.63 -44.80
C ARG A 539 -6.63 -12.40 -45.04
N GLN A 540 -7.10 -11.21 -44.69
CA GLN A 540 -6.30 -9.98 -44.82
C GLN A 540 -4.99 -10.08 -44.02
N MET A 541 -5.07 -10.50 -42.75
CA MET A 541 -3.89 -10.73 -41.90
C MET A 541 -2.92 -11.80 -42.44
N LEU A 542 -3.42 -12.76 -43.23
CA LEU A 542 -2.60 -13.77 -43.88
C LEU A 542 -1.92 -13.25 -45.16
N GLU A 543 -2.53 -12.27 -45.84
CA GLU A 543 -1.98 -11.63 -47.04
C GLU A 543 -1.03 -10.46 -46.69
N GLU A 544 -1.27 -9.73 -45.60
CA GLU A 544 -0.35 -8.71 -45.06
C GLU A 544 0.85 -9.33 -44.30
N GLY A 545 0.72 -10.61 -43.87
CA GLY A 545 1.80 -11.39 -43.26
C GLY A 545 1.85 -11.34 -41.73
N ASP A 546 0.85 -10.75 -41.07
CA ASP A 546 0.78 -10.53 -39.62
C ASP A 546 0.98 -11.80 -38.80
N PHE A 547 0.47 -12.95 -39.28
CA PHE A 547 0.68 -14.23 -38.60
C PHE A 547 2.15 -14.63 -38.50
N GLN A 548 3.03 -14.21 -39.41
CA GLN A 548 4.49 -14.42 -39.30
C GLN A 548 5.06 -13.61 -38.12
N ILE A 549 4.60 -12.36 -37.95
CA ILE A 549 4.95 -11.50 -36.81
C ILE A 549 4.51 -12.19 -35.52
N VAL A 550 3.25 -12.64 -35.44
CA VAL A 550 2.68 -13.33 -34.26
C VAL A 550 3.48 -14.58 -33.89
N VAL A 551 3.74 -15.48 -34.85
CA VAL A 551 4.54 -16.69 -34.61
C VAL A 551 5.97 -16.36 -34.18
N SER A 552 6.59 -15.32 -34.74
CA SER A 552 7.93 -14.89 -34.33
C SER A 552 7.95 -14.39 -32.88
N ARG A 553 6.95 -13.60 -32.47
CA ARG A 553 6.86 -13.04 -31.11
C ARG A 553 6.60 -14.12 -30.06
N ILE A 554 5.72 -15.08 -30.33
CA ILE A 554 5.51 -16.25 -29.45
C ILE A 554 6.81 -17.03 -29.25
N LYS A 555 7.58 -17.27 -30.32
CA LYS A 555 8.88 -17.96 -30.25
C LYS A 555 9.90 -17.18 -29.39
N MET A 556 10.06 -15.88 -29.62
CA MET A 556 10.97 -15.03 -28.82
C MET A 556 10.62 -15.01 -27.32
N ILE A 557 9.33 -14.94 -26.97
CA ILE A 557 8.88 -14.98 -25.57
C ILE A 557 9.24 -16.35 -24.95
N ARG A 558 8.93 -17.45 -25.64
CA ARG A 558 9.26 -18.82 -25.19
C ARG A 558 10.77 -19.08 -25.09
N GLN A 559 11.58 -18.41 -25.90
CA GLN A 559 13.05 -18.49 -25.87
C GLN A 559 13.67 -17.61 -24.77
N GLY A 560 12.87 -16.84 -24.02
CA GLY A 560 13.36 -16.00 -22.92
C GLY A 560 14.06 -14.71 -23.39
N GLU A 561 13.96 -14.35 -24.67
CA GLU A 561 14.62 -13.17 -25.24
C GLU A 561 13.97 -11.85 -24.75
N THR A 562 12.72 -11.91 -24.33
CA THR A 562 11.98 -10.77 -23.75
C THR A 562 12.25 -10.62 -22.25
N ARG A 563 12.67 -9.43 -21.82
CA ARG A 563 12.80 -9.09 -20.38
C ARG A 563 11.47 -9.27 -19.64
N ARG A 564 11.48 -9.89 -18.45
CA ARG A 564 10.30 -10.04 -17.58
C ARG A 564 9.60 -8.68 -17.38
N SER A 565 8.31 -8.63 -17.70
CA SER A 565 7.43 -7.46 -17.60
C SER A 565 6.01 -7.94 -17.28
N ARG A 566 5.25 -7.18 -16.49
CA ARG A 566 3.86 -7.51 -16.13
C ARG A 566 2.93 -7.68 -17.35
N PHE A 567 3.34 -7.13 -18.50
CA PHE A 567 2.58 -7.18 -19.74
C PHE A 567 2.91 -8.39 -20.63
N VAL A 568 3.94 -9.19 -20.30
CA VAL A 568 4.31 -10.39 -21.09
C VAL A 568 3.15 -11.38 -21.14
N THR A 569 2.46 -11.62 -20.02
CA THR A 569 1.34 -12.58 -19.97
C THR A 569 0.15 -12.14 -20.81
N PRO A 570 -0.44 -10.93 -20.66
CA PRO A 570 -1.52 -10.47 -21.55
C PRO A 570 -1.09 -10.37 -23.03
N TYR A 571 0.17 -10.00 -23.30
CA TYR A 571 0.70 -9.95 -24.67
C TYR A 571 0.81 -11.36 -25.29
N LEU A 572 1.32 -12.35 -24.55
CA LEU A 572 1.37 -13.75 -24.99
C LEU A 572 -0.04 -14.32 -25.19
N GLU A 573 -0.97 -14.04 -24.26
CA GLU A 573 -2.36 -14.47 -24.39
C GLU A 573 -3.00 -13.93 -25.67
N GLY A 574 -2.92 -12.61 -25.91
CA GLY A 574 -3.44 -12.00 -27.12
C GLY A 574 -2.77 -12.54 -28.38
N LEU A 575 -1.44 -12.77 -28.37
CA LEU A 575 -0.73 -13.39 -29.50
C LEU A 575 -1.27 -14.80 -29.81
N VAL A 576 -1.54 -15.62 -28.78
CA VAL A 576 -2.05 -16.99 -28.95
C VAL A 576 -3.51 -16.99 -29.39
N ARG A 577 -4.36 -16.11 -28.84
CA ARG A 577 -5.76 -15.89 -29.29
C ARG A 577 -5.86 -15.28 -30.69
N VAL A 578 -4.87 -14.51 -31.12
CA VAL A 578 -4.78 -14.08 -32.53
C VAL A 578 -4.34 -15.25 -33.40
N LEU A 579 -3.34 -16.03 -33.00
CA LEU A 579 -2.84 -17.15 -33.78
C LEU A 579 -3.89 -18.26 -33.97
N SER A 580 -4.74 -18.54 -32.97
CA SER A 580 -5.80 -19.55 -33.08
C SER A 580 -6.81 -19.26 -34.20
N ARG A 581 -7.03 -17.98 -34.56
CA ARG A 581 -7.98 -17.57 -35.62
C ARG A 581 -7.75 -18.25 -36.96
N ILE A 582 -6.48 -18.49 -37.32
CA ILE A 582 -6.14 -19.12 -38.59
C ILE A 582 -6.77 -20.52 -38.71
N THR A 583 -6.92 -21.24 -37.59
CA THR A 583 -7.40 -22.62 -37.55
C THR A 583 -8.87 -22.75 -38.00
N PHE A 584 -9.70 -21.74 -37.79
CA PHE A 584 -11.08 -21.71 -38.29
C PHE A 584 -11.18 -21.52 -39.81
N VAL A 585 -10.09 -21.10 -40.47
CA VAL A 585 -10.03 -20.84 -41.92
C VAL A 585 -9.29 -21.95 -42.68
N VAL A 586 -8.42 -22.71 -42.01
CA VAL A 586 -7.72 -23.89 -42.57
C VAL A 586 -8.61 -24.85 -43.39
N PRO A 587 -9.84 -25.23 -42.96
CA PRO A 587 -10.70 -26.14 -43.73
C PRO A 587 -11.15 -25.61 -45.11
N ASN A 588 -11.02 -24.30 -45.34
CA ASN A 588 -11.57 -23.61 -46.51
C ASN A 588 -10.52 -22.77 -47.28
N ASP A 589 -9.23 -22.82 -46.89
CA ASP A 589 -8.20 -21.97 -47.48
C ASP A 589 -6.81 -22.65 -47.47
N GLU A 590 -6.33 -23.04 -48.65
CA GLU A 590 -5.03 -23.72 -48.82
C GLU A 590 -3.85 -22.81 -48.40
N LYS A 591 -3.99 -21.48 -48.39
CA LYS A 591 -2.96 -20.57 -47.84
C LYS A 591 -2.87 -20.72 -46.32
N ALA A 592 -4.01 -20.84 -45.63
CA ALA A 592 -4.04 -21.04 -44.19
C ALA A 592 -3.51 -22.44 -43.83
N ALA A 593 -3.87 -23.46 -44.63
CA ALA A 593 -3.37 -24.81 -44.48
C ALA A 593 -1.86 -24.93 -44.74
N SER A 594 -1.31 -24.26 -45.77
CA SER A 594 0.15 -24.24 -46.02
C SER A 594 0.90 -23.51 -44.93
N PHE A 595 0.47 -22.30 -44.56
CA PHE A 595 1.06 -21.54 -43.45
C PHE A 595 1.13 -22.36 -42.15
N SER A 596 0.06 -23.09 -41.84
CA SER A 596 -0.07 -23.90 -40.63
C SER A 596 0.92 -25.09 -40.60
N ARG A 597 1.18 -25.69 -41.76
CA ARG A 597 2.21 -26.73 -41.96
C ARG A 597 3.62 -26.14 -41.87
N ASP A 598 3.89 -25.05 -42.59
CA ASP A 598 5.21 -24.42 -42.68
C ASP A 598 5.74 -23.94 -41.32
N HIS A 599 4.85 -23.40 -40.47
CA HIS A 599 5.21 -22.95 -39.12
C HIS A 599 5.08 -24.04 -38.04
N ASN A 600 4.57 -25.23 -38.40
CA ASN A 600 4.20 -26.35 -37.53
C ASN A 600 3.35 -25.90 -36.32
N LEU A 601 2.17 -25.32 -36.61
CA LEU A 601 1.33 -24.71 -35.58
C LEU A 601 0.79 -25.73 -34.56
N ALA A 602 0.52 -26.98 -34.98
CA ALA A 602 0.10 -28.03 -34.05
C ALA A 602 1.16 -28.30 -32.97
N ALA A 603 2.45 -28.36 -33.34
CA ALA A 603 3.53 -28.46 -32.35
C ALA A 603 3.66 -27.20 -31.47
N LEU A 604 3.46 -26.01 -32.06
CA LEU A 604 3.53 -24.75 -31.32
C LEU A 604 2.41 -24.62 -30.27
N PHE A 605 1.17 -24.99 -30.59
CA PHE A 605 0.07 -25.04 -29.63
C PHE A 605 0.26 -26.17 -28.62
N THR A 606 0.72 -27.34 -29.04
CA THR A 606 1.09 -28.47 -28.15
C THR A 606 2.11 -28.03 -27.08
N ASP A 607 3.06 -27.18 -27.43
CA ASP A 607 4.01 -26.57 -26.49
C ASP A 607 3.39 -25.51 -25.58
N LEU A 608 2.47 -24.70 -26.08
CA LEU A 608 1.80 -23.67 -25.28
C LEU A 608 0.88 -24.26 -24.19
N LEU A 609 0.42 -25.51 -24.33
CA LEU A 609 -0.28 -26.25 -23.26
C LEU A 609 0.56 -26.38 -21.97
N GLN A 610 1.90 -26.40 -22.08
CA GLN A 610 2.80 -26.52 -20.92
C GLN A 610 2.92 -25.22 -20.09
N SER A 611 2.21 -24.16 -20.45
CA SER A 611 2.23 -22.86 -19.77
C SER A 611 1.41 -22.88 -18.47
N THR A 612 1.92 -23.58 -17.44
CA THR A 612 1.25 -23.73 -16.13
C THR A 612 0.85 -22.38 -15.53
N GLY A 613 -0.44 -22.22 -15.20
CA GLY A 613 -1.00 -20.98 -14.65
C GLY A 613 -1.34 -19.91 -15.69
N LEU A 614 -1.31 -20.24 -16.99
CA LEU A 614 -1.77 -19.37 -18.08
C LEU A 614 -3.03 -19.94 -18.75
N ASP A 615 -4.11 -20.10 -17.98
CA ASP A 615 -5.39 -20.69 -18.38
C ASP A 615 -5.87 -20.29 -19.79
N ASN A 616 -5.88 -18.99 -20.09
CA ASN A 616 -6.35 -18.48 -21.38
C ASN A 616 -5.44 -18.90 -22.56
N VAL A 617 -4.13 -19.04 -22.34
CA VAL A 617 -3.18 -19.57 -23.33
C VAL A 617 -3.42 -21.07 -23.54
N GLN A 618 -3.65 -21.81 -22.46
CA GLN A 618 -3.90 -23.26 -22.53
C GLN A 618 -5.24 -23.56 -23.21
N MET A 619 -6.30 -22.84 -22.84
CA MET A 619 -7.64 -22.90 -23.45
C MET A 619 -7.59 -22.58 -24.96
N ALA A 620 -6.96 -21.46 -25.35
CA ALA A 620 -6.85 -21.07 -26.76
C ALA A 620 -5.99 -22.05 -27.59
N SER A 621 -4.97 -22.64 -26.97
CA SER A 621 -4.12 -23.66 -27.62
C SER A 621 -4.82 -25.00 -27.77
N ALA A 622 -5.63 -25.43 -26.80
CA ALA A 622 -6.43 -26.64 -26.89
C ALA A 622 -7.56 -26.50 -27.92
N LEU A 623 -8.26 -25.35 -27.97
CA LEU A 623 -9.24 -25.05 -29.02
C LEU A 623 -8.62 -25.01 -30.42
N ALA A 624 -7.41 -24.44 -30.56
CA ALA A 624 -6.67 -24.48 -31.82
C ALA A 624 -6.28 -25.92 -32.24
N LEU A 625 -6.03 -26.81 -31.29
CA LEU A 625 -5.77 -28.23 -31.54
C LEU A 625 -7.05 -29.02 -31.85
N GLU A 626 -8.22 -28.69 -31.27
CA GLU A 626 -9.53 -29.21 -31.72
C GLU A 626 -9.72 -28.90 -33.22
N ASN A 627 -9.68 -27.62 -33.60
CA ASN A 627 -9.88 -27.16 -34.98
C ASN A 627 -8.88 -27.80 -35.96
N LEU A 628 -7.58 -27.84 -35.63
CA LEU A 628 -6.57 -28.43 -36.52
C LEU A 628 -6.70 -29.95 -36.63
N SER A 629 -7.05 -30.66 -35.57
CA SER A 629 -7.18 -32.12 -35.58
C SER A 629 -8.45 -32.62 -36.28
N GLN A 630 -9.53 -31.83 -36.32
CA GLN A 630 -10.70 -32.13 -37.15
C GLN A 630 -10.34 -32.27 -38.64
N GLU A 631 -9.32 -31.55 -39.12
CA GLU A 631 -8.83 -31.68 -40.50
C GLU A 631 -7.86 -32.85 -40.73
N SER A 632 -7.46 -33.59 -39.69
CA SER A 632 -6.56 -34.75 -39.83
C SER A 632 -7.10 -35.78 -40.81
N LYS A 633 -8.40 -36.08 -40.76
CA LYS A 633 -9.08 -37.03 -41.68
C LYS A 633 -9.14 -36.54 -43.13
N ASN A 634 -9.25 -35.23 -43.36
CA ASN A 634 -9.28 -34.64 -44.71
C ASN A 634 -7.88 -34.59 -45.35
N LEU A 635 -6.84 -34.36 -44.53
CA LEU A 635 -5.45 -34.25 -44.97
C LEU A 635 -4.71 -35.61 -45.04
N THR A 636 -5.22 -36.64 -44.36
CA THR A 636 -4.61 -37.97 -44.32
C THR A 636 -4.73 -38.69 -45.66
N LYS A 637 -3.59 -39.11 -46.21
CA LYS A 637 -3.54 -39.89 -47.45
C LYS A 637 -3.67 -41.38 -47.13
N LEU A 638 -4.79 -41.97 -47.54
CA LEU A 638 -4.98 -43.42 -47.53
C LEU A 638 -4.05 -44.09 -48.55
N PRO A 639 -3.59 -45.34 -48.30
CA PRO A 639 -2.72 -46.03 -49.25
C PRO A 639 -3.47 -46.42 -50.53
N GLU A 640 -2.91 -46.08 -51.69
CA GLU A 640 -3.41 -46.62 -52.96
C GLU A 640 -3.13 -48.13 -53.05
N VAL A 641 -4.19 -48.93 -53.05
CA VAL A 641 -4.08 -50.38 -53.25
C VAL A 641 -3.68 -50.64 -54.71
N PRO A 642 -2.52 -51.28 -54.98
CA PRO A 642 -2.08 -51.53 -56.36
C PRO A 642 -3.08 -52.45 -57.07
N THR A 643 -3.45 -52.08 -58.30
CA THR A 643 -4.42 -52.86 -59.08
C THR A 643 -3.88 -54.28 -59.36
N PRO A 644 -4.71 -55.33 -59.20
CA PRO A 644 -4.24 -56.70 -59.26
C PRO A 644 -3.77 -57.06 -60.68
N GLY A 645 -2.48 -57.36 -60.81
CA GLY A 645 -1.88 -57.83 -62.05
C GLY A 645 -2.52 -59.13 -62.54
N PHE A 646 -2.62 -59.27 -63.87
CA PHE A 646 -3.42 -60.27 -64.61
C PHE A 646 -3.15 -61.75 -64.28
N CYS A 647 -2.13 -62.07 -63.48
CA CYS A 647 -1.75 -63.44 -63.11
C CYS A 647 -2.22 -63.91 -61.73
N ALA A 648 -2.82 -63.04 -60.91
CA ALA A 648 -3.22 -63.38 -59.53
C ALA A 648 -4.44 -64.32 -59.42
N SER A 649 -5.16 -64.56 -60.53
CA SER A 649 -6.42 -65.30 -60.58
C SER A 649 -6.32 -66.83 -60.55
N PHE A 650 -5.10 -67.41 -60.55
CA PHE A 650 -4.89 -68.86 -60.66
C PHE A 650 -4.28 -69.54 -59.41
N PHE A 651 -3.78 -68.79 -58.42
CA PHE A 651 -3.16 -69.36 -57.20
C PHE A 651 -3.49 -68.54 -55.94
N PRO A 652 -4.53 -68.90 -55.16
CA PRO A 652 -5.00 -68.09 -54.02
C PRO A 652 -4.11 -68.07 -52.76
N CYS A 653 -2.97 -68.76 -52.75
CA CYS A 653 -2.25 -69.12 -51.51
C CYS A 653 -0.77 -68.72 -51.45
N LEU A 654 -0.25 -67.95 -52.42
CA LEU A 654 1.16 -67.53 -52.46
C LEU A 654 1.29 -66.04 -52.78
N GLY A 655 0.89 -65.22 -51.80
CA GLY A 655 1.08 -63.78 -51.83
C GLY A 655 0.79 -63.18 -50.46
N ASN A 656 1.84 -62.92 -49.67
CA ASN A 656 1.69 -62.07 -48.49
C ASN A 656 1.26 -60.68 -48.98
N GLN A 657 0.20 -60.12 -48.39
CA GLN A 657 -0.10 -58.70 -48.58
C GLN A 657 1.10 -57.88 -48.08
N PRO A 658 1.50 -56.81 -48.78
CA PRO A 658 2.51 -55.89 -48.27
C PRO A 658 1.95 -55.22 -47.00
N VAL A 659 2.52 -55.55 -45.84
CA VAL A 659 2.16 -54.89 -44.58
C VAL A 659 2.65 -53.45 -44.65
N ILE A 660 1.72 -52.51 -44.82
CA ILE A 660 2.04 -51.08 -44.90
C ILE A 660 2.25 -50.57 -43.47
N THR A 661 3.47 -50.76 -42.96
CA THR A 661 3.90 -50.26 -41.65
C THR A 661 4.03 -48.73 -41.67
N GLY A 662 3.53 -48.05 -40.63
CA GLY A 662 3.61 -46.59 -40.51
C GLY A 662 2.33 -45.83 -40.93
N LEU A 663 1.16 -46.48 -40.85
CA LEU A 663 -0.14 -45.82 -40.95
C LEU A 663 -0.67 -45.49 -39.56
N CYS A 664 -1.36 -44.36 -39.42
CA CYS A 664 -1.99 -43.95 -38.17
C CYS A 664 -3.12 -44.91 -37.79
N ARG A 665 -3.11 -45.41 -36.55
CA ARG A 665 -4.12 -46.36 -36.03
C ARG A 665 -5.54 -45.80 -36.10
N VAL A 666 -5.71 -44.50 -35.86
CA VAL A 666 -7.00 -43.79 -35.86
C VAL A 666 -7.45 -43.35 -37.25
N HIS A 667 -6.57 -42.71 -38.03
CA HIS A 667 -6.91 -42.14 -39.35
C HIS A 667 -6.67 -43.10 -40.54
N ARG A 668 -6.09 -44.29 -40.30
CA ARG A 668 -5.87 -45.38 -41.27
C ARG A 668 -5.00 -45.05 -42.51
N GLY A 669 -4.44 -43.85 -42.60
CA GLY A 669 -3.49 -43.42 -43.63
C GLY A 669 -2.19 -42.86 -43.05
N ALA A 670 -1.38 -42.22 -43.89
CA ALA A 670 -0.15 -41.56 -43.45
C ALA A 670 -0.45 -40.20 -42.79
N CYS A 671 0.01 -40.00 -41.56
CA CYS A 671 -0.20 -38.79 -40.76
C CYS A 671 1.13 -38.20 -40.26
N SER A 672 1.13 -36.92 -39.88
CA SER A 672 2.19 -36.32 -39.04
C SER A 672 1.63 -35.13 -38.25
N GLN A 673 2.32 -34.74 -37.16
CA GLN A 673 1.94 -33.55 -36.39
C GLN A 673 1.93 -32.27 -37.24
N ARG A 674 2.86 -32.17 -38.19
CA ARG A 674 3.03 -30.97 -39.03
C ARG A 674 2.08 -30.97 -40.22
N ASP A 675 1.99 -32.09 -40.93
CA ASP A 675 1.43 -32.14 -42.29
C ASP A 675 -0.06 -32.53 -42.32
N THR A 676 -0.53 -33.24 -41.28
CA THR A 676 -1.94 -33.63 -41.11
C THR A 676 -2.47 -33.33 -39.70
N PHE A 677 -1.74 -32.52 -38.92
CA PHE A 677 -2.12 -32.05 -37.57
C PHE A 677 -2.54 -33.13 -36.55
N CYS A 678 -2.08 -34.38 -36.72
CA CYS A 678 -2.56 -35.50 -35.93
C CYS A 678 -2.07 -35.45 -34.48
N LEU A 679 -2.99 -35.49 -33.50
CA LEU A 679 -2.67 -35.38 -32.05
C LEU A 679 -1.90 -36.58 -31.47
N ILE A 680 -1.96 -37.74 -32.13
CA ILE A 680 -1.26 -38.98 -31.75
C ILE A 680 0.23 -38.87 -32.08
N GLU A 681 0.56 -38.17 -33.16
CA GLU A 681 1.93 -37.96 -33.64
C GLU A 681 2.60 -36.85 -32.81
N GLY A 682 3.08 -37.16 -31.61
CA GLY A 682 3.83 -36.22 -30.77
C GLY A 682 3.43 -36.27 -29.29
N GLN A 683 3.53 -35.13 -28.60
CA GLN A 683 3.21 -35.02 -27.17
C GLN A 683 1.85 -34.35 -26.88
N ALA A 684 1.03 -34.10 -27.91
CA ALA A 684 -0.24 -33.38 -27.75
C ALA A 684 -1.21 -34.14 -26.83
N LEU A 685 -1.43 -35.43 -27.11
CA LEU A 685 -2.33 -36.29 -26.33
C LEU A 685 -2.02 -36.31 -24.82
N ALA A 686 -0.76 -36.55 -24.45
CA ALA A 686 -0.33 -36.57 -23.04
C ALA A 686 -0.57 -35.23 -22.33
N ARG A 687 -0.29 -34.12 -23.03
CA ARG A 687 -0.46 -32.75 -22.48
C ARG A 687 -1.92 -32.35 -22.38
N LEU A 688 -2.79 -32.84 -23.27
CA LEU A 688 -4.24 -32.63 -23.20
C LEU A 688 -4.86 -33.45 -22.05
N ILE A 689 -4.49 -34.73 -21.88
CA ILE A 689 -4.97 -35.57 -20.77
C ILE A 689 -4.63 -34.91 -19.41
N ALA A 690 -3.40 -34.39 -19.25
CA ALA A 690 -2.97 -33.68 -18.05
C ALA A 690 -3.73 -32.36 -17.76
N LEU A 691 -4.53 -31.85 -18.69
CA LEU A 691 -5.39 -30.67 -18.51
C LEU A 691 -6.83 -31.02 -18.10
N LEU A 692 -7.18 -32.30 -17.95
CA LEU A 692 -8.50 -32.72 -17.49
C LEU A 692 -8.69 -32.52 -15.98
N ASP A 693 -7.61 -32.68 -15.22
CA ASP A 693 -7.53 -32.44 -13.78
C ASP A 693 -7.40 -30.93 -13.44
N HIS A 694 -7.57 -30.04 -14.43
CA HIS A 694 -7.39 -28.60 -14.23
C HIS A 694 -8.57 -27.96 -13.48
N ILE A 695 -8.26 -26.95 -12.64
CA ILE A 695 -9.23 -26.26 -11.77
C ILE A 695 -10.25 -25.45 -12.61
N ASN A 696 -9.82 -24.89 -13.74
CA ASN A 696 -10.67 -24.07 -14.60
C ASN A 696 -11.41 -24.91 -15.65
N ASP A 697 -12.73 -25.06 -15.46
CA ASP A 697 -13.70 -25.70 -16.36
C ASP A 697 -13.47 -25.40 -17.86
N LYS A 698 -13.09 -24.18 -18.24
CA LYS A 698 -12.92 -23.83 -19.66
C LYS A 698 -11.68 -24.47 -20.30
N VAL A 699 -10.62 -24.66 -19.50
CA VAL A 699 -9.40 -25.37 -19.94
C VAL A 699 -9.70 -26.85 -20.10
N VAL A 700 -10.46 -27.42 -19.15
CA VAL A 700 -10.98 -28.80 -19.23
C VAL A 700 -11.89 -28.98 -20.44
N GLU A 701 -12.79 -28.02 -20.73
CA GLU A 701 -13.72 -28.14 -21.87
C GLU A 701 -12.95 -28.13 -23.18
N ALA A 702 -12.03 -27.17 -23.37
CA ALA A 702 -11.20 -27.11 -24.57
C ALA A 702 -10.30 -28.35 -24.74
N SER A 703 -9.83 -28.95 -23.63
CA SER A 703 -9.04 -30.18 -23.69
C SER A 703 -9.87 -31.42 -24.06
N LEU A 704 -11.02 -31.65 -23.40
CA LEU A 704 -11.97 -32.70 -23.80
C LEU A 704 -12.43 -32.53 -25.24
N ALA A 705 -12.58 -31.29 -25.69
CA ALA A 705 -12.96 -30.94 -27.04
C ALA A 705 -11.90 -31.39 -28.07
N ALA A 706 -10.62 -31.09 -27.83
CA ALA A 706 -9.52 -31.59 -28.66
C ALA A 706 -9.38 -33.13 -28.59
N LEU A 707 -9.58 -33.75 -27.42
CA LEU A 707 -9.55 -35.22 -27.27
C LEU A 707 -10.73 -35.92 -27.96
N SER A 708 -11.86 -35.24 -28.15
CA SER A 708 -13.07 -35.80 -28.77
C SER A 708 -12.85 -36.19 -30.23
N THR A 709 -11.90 -35.56 -30.94
CA THR A 709 -11.63 -35.83 -32.37
C THR A 709 -11.08 -37.23 -32.62
N LEU A 710 -10.53 -37.89 -31.59
CA LEU A 710 -10.12 -39.30 -31.64
C LEU A 710 -11.28 -40.30 -31.62
N LEU A 711 -12.52 -39.85 -31.33
CA LEU A 711 -13.71 -40.68 -31.11
C LEU A 711 -14.88 -40.34 -32.05
N GLU A 712 -14.63 -39.53 -33.09
CA GLU A 712 -15.62 -39.16 -34.11
C GLU A 712 -16.06 -40.37 -34.98
N ASP A 713 -17.25 -40.26 -35.58
CA ASP A 713 -17.88 -41.37 -36.32
C ASP A 713 -17.19 -41.77 -37.63
N ASP A 714 -16.25 -40.96 -38.12
CA ASP A 714 -15.48 -41.18 -39.36
C ASP A 714 -14.00 -41.56 -39.13
N VAL A 715 -13.56 -41.69 -37.87
CA VAL A 715 -12.25 -42.23 -37.49
C VAL A 715 -12.35 -43.63 -36.90
N ASN A 716 -11.21 -44.31 -36.69
CA ASN A 716 -11.17 -45.65 -36.13
C ASN A 716 -11.34 -45.63 -34.60
N VAL A 717 -12.58 -45.47 -34.13
CA VAL A 717 -12.93 -45.28 -32.70
C VAL A 717 -12.31 -46.34 -31.79
N GLU A 718 -12.30 -47.62 -32.19
CA GLU A 718 -11.71 -48.72 -31.39
C GLU A 718 -10.22 -48.49 -31.07
N GLU A 719 -9.44 -48.07 -32.06
CA GLU A 719 -8.03 -47.70 -31.87
C GLU A 719 -7.86 -46.38 -31.11
N GLY A 720 -8.80 -45.43 -31.27
CA GLY A 720 -8.82 -44.19 -30.50
C GLY A 720 -9.04 -44.44 -29.01
N VAL A 721 -9.95 -45.37 -28.68
CA VAL A 721 -10.17 -45.86 -27.31
C VAL A 721 -8.94 -46.61 -26.79
N SER A 722 -8.33 -47.51 -27.57
CA SER A 722 -7.09 -48.20 -27.17
C SER A 722 -5.96 -47.22 -26.83
N ILE A 723 -5.77 -46.19 -27.63
CA ILE A 723 -4.76 -45.15 -27.39
C ILE A 723 -5.07 -44.32 -26.13
N LEU A 724 -6.35 -44.10 -25.80
CA LEU A 724 -6.76 -43.48 -24.54
C LEU A 724 -6.56 -44.41 -23.32
N CYS A 725 -6.67 -45.73 -23.48
CA CYS A 725 -6.23 -46.70 -22.45
C CYS A 725 -4.71 -46.65 -22.24
N GLU A 726 -3.94 -46.74 -23.33
CA GLU A 726 -2.46 -46.77 -23.32
C GLU A 726 -1.83 -45.52 -22.70
N MET A 727 -2.56 -44.40 -22.70
CA MET A 727 -2.15 -43.11 -22.12
C MET A 727 -2.84 -42.78 -20.77
N GLU A 728 -3.48 -43.77 -20.12
CA GLU A 728 -4.21 -43.65 -18.84
C GLU A 728 -5.38 -42.63 -18.84
N GLY A 729 -5.74 -42.07 -20.00
CA GLY A 729 -6.67 -40.94 -20.14
C GLY A 729 -8.14 -41.25 -19.85
N ILE A 730 -8.53 -42.53 -19.78
CA ILE A 730 -9.90 -42.94 -19.46
C ILE A 730 -10.33 -42.46 -18.07
N LYS A 731 -9.46 -42.59 -17.05
CA LYS A 731 -9.81 -42.22 -15.68
C LYS A 731 -10.10 -40.71 -15.55
N PRO A 732 -9.22 -39.78 -16.00
CA PRO A 732 -9.55 -38.35 -15.99
C PRO A 732 -10.82 -37.97 -16.76
N ILE A 733 -11.14 -38.63 -17.89
CA ILE A 733 -12.40 -38.40 -18.62
C ILE A 733 -13.62 -38.80 -17.78
N ILE A 734 -13.52 -39.88 -16.99
CA ILE A 734 -14.56 -40.30 -16.05
C ILE A 734 -14.63 -39.36 -14.85
N ASP A 735 -13.51 -38.95 -14.28
CA ASP A 735 -13.47 -38.09 -13.10
C ASP A 735 -14.12 -36.72 -13.40
N VAL A 736 -13.92 -36.15 -14.61
CA VAL A 736 -14.64 -34.95 -15.06
C VAL A 736 -16.17 -35.13 -15.15
N LEU A 737 -16.67 -36.34 -15.44
CA LEU A 737 -18.11 -36.66 -15.38
C LEU A 737 -18.61 -36.78 -13.92
N LEU A 738 -17.76 -37.23 -12.99
CA LEU A 738 -18.10 -37.40 -11.58
C LEU A 738 -18.11 -36.08 -10.80
N GLU A 739 -17.21 -35.15 -11.11
CA GLU A 739 -17.02 -33.87 -10.41
C GLU A 739 -18.15 -32.84 -10.64
N LYS A 740 -19.12 -33.13 -11.53
CA LYS A 740 -20.29 -32.26 -11.83
C LYS A 740 -19.93 -30.80 -12.17
N LYS A 741 -18.95 -30.64 -13.05
CA LYS A 741 -18.57 -29.36 -13.69
C LYS A 741 -19.68 -28.84 -14.65
N SER A 742 -19.45 -27.72 -15.35
CA SER A 742 -20.40 -27.03 -16.25
C SER A 742 -21.31 -27.92 -17.13
N GLU A 743 -22.53 -27.45 -17.48
CA GLU A 743 -23.47 -28.17 -18.35
C GLU A 743 -22.85 -28.56 -19.71
N ASN A 744 -21.99 -27.69 -20.29
CA ASN A 744 -21.24 -28.02 -21.50
C ASN A 744 -20.26 -29.18 -21.29
N LEU A 745 -19.56 -29.20 -20.15
CA LEU A 745 -18.63 -30.26 -19.76
C LEU A 745 -19.37 -31.57 -19.56
N ILE A 746 -20.49 -31.58 -18.84
CA ILE A 746 -21.34 -32.76 -18.69
C ILE A 746 -21.80 -33.27 -20.07
N ARG A 747 -22.23 -32.40 -20.98
CA ARG A 747 -22.62 -32.79 -22.35
C ARG A 747 -21.46 -33.43 -23.13
N ARG A 748 -20.24 -32.89 -23.06
CA ARG A 748 -19.05 -33.46 -23.74
C ARG A 748 -18.59 -34.76 -23.08
N ALA A 749 -18.48 -34.80 -21.74
CA ALA A 749 -18.05 -35.96 -20.98
C ALA A 749 -19.02 -37.14 -21.10
N VAL A 750 -20.34 -36.92 -21.04
CA VAL A 750 -21.35 -37.96 -21.30
C VAL A 750 -21.22 -38.55 -22.70
N TRP A 751 -20.86 -37.75 -23.71
CA TRP A 751 -20.59 -38.24 -25.07
C TRP A 751 -19.30 -39.05 -25.16
N MET A 752 -18.19 -38.59 -24.57
CA MET A 752 -16.95 -39.37 -24.56
C MET A 752 -17.10 -40.68 -23.77
N VAL A 753 -17.80 -40.67 -22.63
CA VAL A 753 -18.09 -41.89 -21.85
C VAL A 753 -19.02 -42.84 -22.61
N GLU A 754 -20.01 -42.36 -23.37
CA GLU A 754 -20.81 -43.22 -24.27
C GLU A 754 -19.96 -43.88 -25.36
N ARG A 755 -18.89 -43.23 -25.85
CA ARG A 755 -17.94 -43.80 -26.81
C ARG A 755 -17.06 -44.87 -26.17
N LEU A 756 -16.48 -44.56 -25.01
CA LEU A 756 -15.62 -45.48 -24.24
C LEU A 756 -16.37 -46.77 -23.84
N LEU A 757 -17.64 -46.64 -23.42
CA LEU A 757 -18.50 -47.75 -23.01
C LEU A 757 -18.94 -48.70 -24.14
N ARG A 758 -18.55 -48.45 -25.40
CA ARG A 758 -18.80 -49.40 -26.51
C ARG A 758 -17.83 -50.57 -26.52
N THR A 759 -16.69 -50.46 -25.83
CA THR A 759 -15.72 -51.54 -25.63
C THR A 759 -16.11 -52.37 -24.41
N GLU A 760 -16.27 -53.69 -24.58
CA GLU A 760 -16.82 -54.58 -23.54
C GLU A 760 -15.98 -54.59 -22.25
N ASP A 761 -14.65 -54.59 -22.35
CA ASP A 761 -13.75 -54.58 -21.18
C ASP A 761 -13.93 -53.30 -20.33
N ILE A 762 -13.97 -52.14 -20.99
CA ILE A 762 -14.17 -50.83 -20.34
C ILE A 762 -15.59 -50.74 -19.75
N ALA A 763 -16.60 -51.26 -20.45
CA ALA A 763 -17.96 -51.34 -19.93
C ALA A 763 -18.04 -52.22 -18.68
N TYR A 764 -17.33 -53.34 -18.64
CA TYR A 764 -17.24 -54.22 -17.48
C TYR A 764 -16.59 -53.51 -16.28
N GLU A 765 -15.40 -52.90 -16.46
CA GLU A 765 -14.71 -52.16 -15.39
C GLU A 765 -15.55 -51.01 -14.84
N ILE A 766 -16.17 -50.20 -15.72
CA ILE A 766 -16.99 -49.05 -15.30
C ILE A 766 -18.32 -49.48 -14.67
N SER A 767 -18.90 -50.63 -15.05
CA SER A 767 -20.18 -51.11 -14.50
C SER A 767 -20.15 -51.25 -12.97
N GLY A 768 -19.01 -51.69 -12.43
CA GLY A 768 -18.74 -51.85 -11.01
C GLY A 768 -18.65 -50.53 -10.23
N ASN A 769 -18.47 -49.39 -10.89
CA ASN A 769 -18.41 -48.08 -10.24
C ASN A 769 -19.85 -47.53 -10.01
N PRO A 770 -20.30 -47.38 -8.75
CA PRO A 770 -21.64 -46.86 -8.45
C PRO A 770 -21.78 -45.37 -8.78
N ASN A 771 -20.68 -44.61 -8.72
CA ASN A 771 -20.69 -43.16 -8.91
C ASN A 771 -20.95 -42.81 -10.38
N VAL A 772 -20.31 -43.53 -11.33
CA VAL A 772 -20.49 -43.28 -12.78
C VAL A 772 -21.93 -43.59 -13.20
N GLY A 773 -22.49 -44.71 -12.73
CA GLY A 773 -23.90 -45.02 -12.95
C GLY A 773 -24.85 -43.95 -12.37
N THR A 774 -24.49 -43.36 -11.23
CA THR A 774 -25.26 -42.27 -10.62
C THR A 774 -25.18 -40.98 -11.43
N ALA A 775 -23.99 -40.59 -11.90
CA ALA A 775 -23.78 -39.41 -12.74
C ALA A 775 -24.50 -39.53 -14.10
N LEU A 776 -24.46 -40.71 -14.73
CA LEU A 776 -25.20 -40.97 -15.98
C LEU A 776 -26.73 -40.95 -15.78
N VAL A 777 -27.24 -41.46 -14.65
CA VAL A 777 -28.67 -41.34 -14.30
C VAL A 777 -29.08 -39.87 -14.03
N ASP A 778 -28.18 -39.08 -13.45
CA ASP A 778 -28.40 -37.65 -13.21
C ASP A 778 -28.47 -36.86 -14.53
N ALA A 779 -27.50 -37.09 -15.43
CA ALA A 779 -27.50 -36.54 -16.79
C ALA A 779 -28.74 -36.95 -17.61
N PHE A 780 -29.19 -38.21 -17.48
CA PHE A 780 -30.42 -38.70 -18.12
C PHE A 780 -31.70 -38.04 -17.59
N LYS A 781 -31.73 -37.63 -16.31
CA LYS A 781 -32.87 -36.91 -15.72
C LYS A 781 -32.86 -35.42 -16.03
N HIS A 782 -31.70 -34.78 -15.95
CA HIS A 782 -31.58 -33.33 -15.81
C HIS A 782 -30.95 -32.61 -17.02
N GLY A 783 -30.09 -33.26 -17.81
CA GLY A 783 -29.40 -32.62 -18.95
C GLY A 783 -30.31 -32.21 -20.12
N ASP A 784 -29.73 -31.67 -21.20
CA ASP A 784 -30.48 -31.34 -22.41
C ASP A 784 -30.97 -32.58 -23.18
N TYR A 785 -31.87 -32.40 -24.16
CA TYR A 785 -32.47 -33.51 -24.92
C TYR A 785 -31.43 -34.45 -25.57
N ARG A 786 -30.30 -33.89 -26.03
CA ARG A 786 -29.22 -34.65 -26.67
C ARG A 786 -28.42 -35.45 -25.64
N THR A 787 -28.06 -34.81 -24.52
CA THR A 787 -27.35 -35.42 -23.40
C THR A 787 -28.15 -36.58 -22.81
N ARG A 788 -29.49 -36.46 -22.68
CA ARG A 788 -30.35 -37.56 -22.22
C ARG A 788 -30.30 -38.77 -23.15
N GLN A 789 -30.38 -38.58 -24.46
CA GLN A 789 -30.29 -39.70 -25.43
C GLN A 789 -28.93 -40.41 -25.40
N ILE A 790 -27.85 -39.68 -25.12
CA ILE A 790 -26.50 -40.23 -25.02
C ILE A 790 -26.32 -40.95 -23.67
N ALA A 791 -26.75 -40.34 -22.57
CA ALA A 791 -26.76 -40.96 -21.24
C ALA A 791 -27.61 -42.24 -21.21
N GLU A 792 -28.75 -42.28 -21.91
CA GLU A 792 -29.56 -43.50 -22.03
C GLU A 792 -28.79 -44.65 -22.69
N ARG A 793 -27.99 -44.37 -23.74
CA ARG A 793 -27.15 -45.38 -24.40
C ARG A 793 -26.05 -45.85 -23.45
N ALA A 794 -25.32 -44.93 -22.83
CA ALA A 794 -24.29 -45.23 -21.83
C ALA A 794 -24.83 -46.12 -20.70
N LEU A 795 -26.05 -45.85 -20.20
CA LEU A 795 -26.72 -46.66 -19.16
C LEU A 795 -27.12 -48.06 -19.62
N ARG A 796 -27.35 -48.29 -20.92
CA ARG A 796 -27.58 -49.63 -21.50
C ARG A 796 -26.28 -50.43 -21.66
N HIS A 797 -25.13 -49.76 -21.87
CA HIS A 797 -23.83 -50.42 -21.96
C HIS A 797 -23.33 -50.94 -20.60
N ILE A 798 -23.77 -50.36 -19.48
CA ILE A 798 -23.47 -50.83 -18.11
C ILE A 798 -24.64 -51.59 -17.46
N ASP A 799 -25.59 -52.11 -18.25
CA ASP A 799 -26.77 -52.88 -17.83
C ASP A 799 -27.69 -52.23 -16.76
N LYS A 800 -27.57 -50.91 -16.52
CA LYS A 800 -28.42 -50.17 -15.56
C LYS A 800 -29.78 -49.77 -16.16
N ILE A 801 -30.00 -50.02 -17.45
CA ILE A 801 -31.31 -50.05 -18.13
C ILE A 801 -31.42 -51.38 -18.92
N PRO A 802 -32.48 -52.19 -18.74
CA PRO A 802 -32.61 -53.46 -19.46
C PRO A 802 -32.71 -53.30 -20.99
N ASN A 803 -31.95 -54.11 -21.72
CA ASN A 803 -31.98 -54.13 -23.18
C ASN A 803 -33.26 -54.81 -23.73
N PHE A 804 -34.34 -54.04 -23.86
CA PHE A 804 -35.64 -54.48 -24.42
C PHE A 804 -35.63 -54.76 -25.96
N SER A 805 -34.46 -54.86 -26.59
CA SER A 805 -34.30 -55.09 -28.03
C SER A 805 -34.72 -56.49 -28.51
N GLY A 806 -34.91 -57.47 -27.61
CA GLY A 806 -35.23 -58.86 -27.95
C GLY A 806 -36.72 -59.27 -27.88
N VAL A 807 -37.64 -58.38 -27.48
CA VAL A 807 -38.99 -58.80 -27.02
C VAL A 807 -40.08 -58.71 -28.12
N PHE A 808 -39.85 -58.01 -29.23
CA PHE A 808 -40.85 -57.84 -30.30
C PHE A 808 -40.35 -58.32 -31.67
N PRO A 809 -40.82 -59.48 -32.17
CA PRO A 809 -40.51 -59.91 -33.54
C PRO A 809 -41.35 -59.15 -34.57
N ASN A 810 -40.67 -58.53 -35.54
CA ASN A 810 -41.15 -58.03 -36.83
C ASN A 810 -42.65 -57.64 -36.98
N ALA A 811 -42.93 -56.34 -36.87
CA ALA A 811 -44.05 -55.69 -37.56
C ALA A 811 -43.49 -54.57 -38.46
N GLY A 812 -44.01 -54.49 -39.70
CA GLY A 812 -43.44 -53.65 -40.76
C GLY A 812 -43.83 -52.16 -40.72
N CYS A 813 -43.22 -51.40 -41.62
CA CYS A 813 -43.35 -49.95 -41.77
C CYS A 813 -44.80 -49.43 -41.89
N ILE A 814 -44.99 -48.16 -41.49
CA ILE A 814 -45.70 -47.15 -42.30
C ILE A 814 -45.21 -45.75 -41.88
N ASN A 815 -45.00 -44.85 -42.86
CA ASN A 815 -44.69 -43.44 -42.62
C ASN A 815 -45.93 -42.68 -42.15
N GLN A 816 -45.74 -41.65 -41.32
CA GLN A 816 -46.55 -40.43 -41.51
C GLN A 816 -45.84 -39.15 -41.03
N SER A 817 -46.12 -38.08 -41.76
CA SER A 817 -45.73 -36.70 -41.48
C SER A 817 -47.00 -35.85 -41.36
N SER A 818 -46.86 -34.63 -40.84
CA SER A 818 -47.86 -33.54 -40.78
C SER A 818 -48.93 -33.59 -39.66
N MET A 819 -49.58 -32.42 -39.48
CA MET A 819 -50.53 -32.01 -38.42
C MET A 819 -49.91 -31.87 -37.02
N VAL A 820 -49.72 -30.69 -36.40
CA VAL A 820 -50.33 -29.32 -36.45
C VAL A 820 -51.63 -29.14 -35.68
N ARG A 821 -51.52 -28.47 -34.51
CA ARG A 821 -52.60 -27.94 -33.63
C ARG A 821 -53.46 -29.06 -33.00
N GLN A 822 -54.20 -28.86 -31.90
CA GLN A 822 -54.84 -27.65 -31.37
C GLN A 822 -55.22 -27.87 -29.88
N TRP A 823 -55.18 -26.81 -29.05
CA TRP A 823 -56.12 -26.43 -27.96
C TRP A 823 -55.43 -25.62 -26.85
N GLU A 824 -55.72 -24.32 -26.82
CA GLU A 824 -55.50 -23.44 -25.67
C GLU A 824 -56.76 -23.40 -24.77
N SER A 825 -56.73 -22.56 -23.73
CA SER A 825 -57.89 -22.10 -22.95
C SER A 825 -58.60 -23.11 -22.02
N THR A 826 -58.32 -22.97 -20.71
CA THR A 826 -59.36 -22.45 -19.79
C THR A 826 -58.73 -21.81 -18.54
N ASN A 827 -59.53 -21.10 -17.74
CA ASN A 827 -59.06 -19.99 -16.90
C ASN A 827 -59.01 -20.26 -15.39
N ALA A 828 -58.29 -19.37 -14.70
CA ALA A 828 -58.04 -19.30 -13.26
C ALA A 828 -59.25 -19.42 -12.29
N HIS A 829 -58.98 -19.86 -11.05
CA HIS A 829 -59.06 -18.99 -9.85
C HIS A 829 -58.81 -19.73 -8.51
N SER A 830 -58.05 -19.11 -7.60
CA SER A 830 -58.45 -18.84 -6.20
C SER A 830 -57.41 -17.96 -5.48
N HIS A 831 -57.87 -17.14 -4.53
CA HIS A 831 -57.04 -16.28 -3.67
C HIS A 831 -56.82 -16.93 -2.30
N LEU A 832 -55.76 -16.52 -1.61
CA LEU A 832 -55.85 -16.02 -0.23
C LEU A 832 -54.74 -14.97 0.04
N ARG A 833 -54.93 -14.12 1.06
CA ARG A 833 -54.02 -13.02 1.44
C ARG A 833 -53.23 -13.35 2.71
N CYS A 834 -52.14 -12.63 2.95
CA CYS A 834 -52.06 -11.74 4.13
C CYS A 834 -50.98 -10.65 3.95
N ASP A 835 -51.16 -9.54 4.68
CA ASP A 835 -50.43 -8.27 4.53
C ASP A 835 -49.07 -8.22 5.28
N GLY A 836 -48.16 -7.29 4.93
CA GLY A 836 -46.86 -7.16 5.63
C GLY A 836 -45.87 -6.11 5.14
N GLN A 837 -46.25 -4.82 5.15
CA GLN A 837 -45.42 -3.59 5.06
C GLN A 837 -43.93 -3.69 4.59
N ILE A 838 -43.59 -3.08 3.45
CA ILE A 838 -42.21 -2.75 3.07
C ILE A 838 -41.89 -1.29 3.44
N GLY A 839 -40.90 -1.10 4.32
CA GLY A 839 -40.32 0.21 4.66
C GLY A 839 -38.95 0.43 3.99
N ARG A 840 -38.64 1.66 3.55
CA ARG A 840 -37.41 2.00 2.83
C ARG A 840 -36.17 2.11 3.75
N ARG A 841 -35.02 1.60 3.29
CA ARG A 841 -33.75 2.36 3.15
C ARG A 841 -32.62 1.53 2.50
N ASN A 842 -31.80 2.18 1.67
CA ASN A 842 -30.57 1.62 1.11
C ASN A 842 -29.36 1.90 2.02
N LYS A 843 -28.39 0.98 2.07
CA LYS A 843 -26.94 1.16 2.34
C LYS A 843 -26.19 -0.16 2.00
N ALA A 844 -24.85 -0.17 1.94
CA ALA A 844 -24.03 -1.25 1.32
C ALA A 844 -22.66 -1.47 1.99
N VAL A 845 -21.90 -2.53 1.59
CA VAL A 845 -20.40 -2.67 1.43
C VAL A 845 -19.82 -4.12 1.69
N ARG A 846 -18.62 -4.39 1.10
CA ARG A 846 -17.78 -5.62 0.91
C ARG A 846 -16.94 -6.03 2.18
N LYS A 847 -16.23 -7.17 2.42
CA LYS A 847 -16.14 -8.64 2.03
C LYS A 847 -15.03 -9.36 2.90
N ALA A 848 -14.89 -10.71 2.94
CA ALA A 848 -13.85 -11.47 3.70
C ALA A 848 -13.43 -12.85 3.08
N TRP A 849 -12.35 -13.50 3.56
CA TRP A 849 -11.65 -14.65 2.93
C TRP A 849 -11.14 -15.74 3.91
N GLU A 850 -10.93 -16.97 3.45
CA GLU A 850 -10.45 -18.15 4.22
C GLU A 850 -9.38 -18.98 3.44
N LEU A 851 -8.59 -19.82 4.13
CA LEU A 851 -7.37 -20.48 3.62
C LEU A 851 -7.48 -22.01 3.73
N ASP A 852 -7.42 -22.73 2.61
CA ASP A 852 -7.51 -24.20 2.54
C ASP A 852 -6.12 -24.86 2.45
N PHE A 853 -5.91 -26.00 3.11
CA PHE A 853 -4.57 -26.54 3.41
C PHE A 853 -4.06 -27.63 2.45
N VAL A 854 -4.83 -27.98 1.42
CA VAL A 854 -4.43 -28.98 0.39
C VAL A 854 -4.08 -28.34 -0.96
N GLY A 855 -4.39 -27.06 -1.17
CA GLY A 855 -4.00 -26.29 -2.35
C GLY A 855 -3.80 -24.81 -2.02
N TYR A 856 -2.69 -24.21 -2.47
CA TYR A 856 -2.27 -22.85 -2.08
C TYR A 856 -3.11 -21.73 -2.73
N THR A 857 -4.41 -21.67 -2.43
CA THR A 857 -5.34 -20.62 -2.88
C THR A 857 -6.27 -20.16 -1.74
N TRP A 858 -6.55 -18.86 -1.70
CA TRP A 858 -7.57 -18.28 -0.81
C TRP A 858 -8.90 -18.17 -1.56
N ASN A 859 -10.02 -18.39 -0.85
CA ASN A 859 -11.37 -18.22 -1.41
C ASN A 859 -12.24 -17.27 -0.57
N GLU A 860 -13.27 -16.69 -1.19
CA GLU A 860 -14.02 -15.53 -0.69
C GLU A 860 -15.46 -15.89 -0.28
N ILE A 861 -15.89 -15.49 0.93
CA ILE A 861 -17.22 -15.79 1.49
C ILE A 861 -17.81 -14.53 2.18
N SER A 862 -19.12 -14.29 2.04
CA SER A 862 -19.75 -12.97 2.24
C SER A 862 -21.13 -13.03 2.91
N THR A 863 -21.60 -12.08 3.73
CA THR A 863 -21.04 -10.83 4.30
C THR A 863 -21.97 -10.31 5.41
N HIS A 864 -21.49 -9.52 6.38
CA HIS A 864 -22.34 -8.60 7.15
C HIS A 864 -21.58 -7.35 7.67
N PRO A 865 -22.23 -6.17 7.86
CA PRO A 865 -21.53 -4.92 8.20
C PRO A 865 -21.47 -4.58 9.70
N ASP A 866 -20.83 -3.43 9.99
CA ASP A 866 -20.82 -2.66 11.26
C ASP A 866 -19.99 -3.19 12.45
N ALA A 867 -18.67 -3.36 12.24
CA ALA A 867 -17.66 -3.29 13.32
C ALA A 867 -16.29 -2.80 12.79
N PRO A 868 -15.56 -1.89 13.49
CA PRO A 868 -14.17 -1.56 13.18
C PRO A 868 -13.21 -2.54 13.86
N MET A 869 -12.45 -3.32 13.09
CA MET A 869 -11.49 -4.30 13.60
C MET A 869 -10.13 -4.19 12.91
N ASP A 870 -9.08 -3.93 13.70
CA ASP A 870 -7.69 -4.18 13.30
C ASP A 870 -7.44 -5.69 13.35
N TRP A 871 -7.11 -6.33 12.23
CA TRP A 871 -6.80 -7.77 12.19
C TRP A 871 -5.28 -8.01 12.12
N ASN A 872 -4.68 -8.36 13.27
CA ASN A 872 -3.35 -8.95 13.37
C ASN A 872 -3.48 -10.40 13.90
N ALA A 873 -3.94 -11.31 13.04
CA ALA A 873 -3.95 -12.74 13.36
C ALA A 873 -2.53 -13.30 13.24
N MET A 874 -2.04 -13.97 14.29
CA MET A 874 -0.75 -14.66 14.26
C MET A 874 -0.98 -16.18 14.25
N PHE A 875 -0.55 -16.82 13.17
CA PHE A 875 -0.54 -18.28 13.02
C PHE A 875 0.86 -18.83 13.33
N VAL A 876 0.92 -19.85 14.18
CA VAL A 876 2.15 -20.58 14.51
C VAL A 876 1.87 -22.07 14.37
N GLY A 877 2.80 -22.83 13.79
CA GLY A 877 2.67 -24.27 13.61
C GLY A 877 3.95 -25.04 13.93
N ASP A 878 3.78 -26.21 14.53
CA ASP A 878 4.75 -27.30 14.54
C ASP A 878 4.02 -28.57 14.04
N ARG A 879 4.73 -29.64 13.69
CA ARG A 879 4.37 -30.65 12.67
C ARG A 879 3.01 -31.38 12.75
N ASN A 880 2.18 -31.18 13.79
CA ASN A 880 0.81 -31.69 13.89
C ASN A 880 -0.22 -30.69 14.50
N LEU A 881 0.17 -29.46 14.84
CA LEU A 881 -0.64 -28.50 15.62
C LEU A 881 -0.56 -27.09 15.03
N VAL A 882 -1.69 -26.40 14.94
CA VAL A 882 -1.78 -25.00 14.52
C VAL A 882 -2.40 -24.15 15.62
N PHE A 883 -1.77 -23.01 15.91
CA PHE A 883 -2.21 -22.04 16.92
C PHE A 883 -2.61 -20.75 16.23
N GLY A 884 -3.82 -20.26 16.55
CA GLY A 884 -4.31 -18.94 16.14
C GLY A 884 -4.49 -18.04 17.37
N VAL A 885 -4.03 -16.80 17.29
CA VAL A 885 -4.34 -15.76 18.28
C VAL A 885 -5.31 -14.77 17.64
N GLU A 886 -6.53 -14.66 18.18
CA GLU A 886 -7.56 -13.72 17.72
C GLU A 886 -7.72 -12.57 18.73
N MET A 887 -7.38 -11.35 18.29
CA MET A 887 -7.57 -10.14 19.07
C MET A 887 -8.90 -9.46 18.74
N PHE A 888 -9.88 -9.55 19.64
CA PHE A 888 -11.15 -8.84 19.49
C PHE A 888 -11.18 -7.53 20.30
N LYS A 889 -11.29 -6.39 19.59
CA LYS A 889 -11.70 -5.09 20.16
C LYS A 889 -13.21 -4.94 20.03
N ILE A 890 -13.94 -4.98 21.15
CA ILE A 890 -15.38 -4.71 21.19
C ILE A 890 -15.67 -3.79 22.38
N PHE A 891 -16.38 -2.67 22.12
CA PHE A 891 -16.76 -1.65 23.11
C PHE A 891 -15.64 -1.16 24.07
N GLY A 892 -14.42 -0.99 23.56
CA GLY A 892 -13.34 -0.32 24.29
C GLY A 892 -12.64 -1.18 25.36
N GLN A 893 -12.98 -2.46 25.45
CA GLN A 893 -12.13 -3.45 26.11
C GLN A 893 -11.47 -4.34 25.06
N VAL A 894 -10.22 -4.74 25.33
CA VAL A 894 -9.50 -5.76 24.56
C VAL A 894 -9.79 -7.10 25.22
N LEU A 895 -10.16 -8.09 24.41
CA LEU A 895 -10.34 -9.47 24.85
C LEU A 895 -9.53 -10.38 23.94
N ASP A 896 -8.35 -10.76 24.43
CA ASP A 896 -7.41 -11.62 23.71
C ASP A 896 -7.74 -13.11 23.98
N PHE A 897 -7.94 -13.87 22.90
CA PHE A 897 -8.17 -15.31 22.93
C PHE A 897 -7.11 -16.04 22.12
N VAL A 898 -6.73 -17.23 22.59
CA VAL A 898 -5.88 -18.16 21.86
C VAL A 898 -6.69 -19.42 21.56
N THR A 899 -6.67 -19.83 20.30
CA THR A 899 -7.44 -20.94 19.74
C THR A 899 -6.46 -21.99 19.23
N MET A 900 -6.61 -23.22 19.71
CA MET A 900 -5.68 -24.33 19.45
C MET A 900 -6.34 -25.40 18.58
N PHE A 901 -5.67 -25.81 17.50
CA PHE A 901 -6.18 -26.77 16.53
C PHE A 901 -5.24 -27.97 16.39
N ASP A 902 -5.73 -29.15 16.74
CA ASP A 902 -5.05 -30.45 16.54
C ASP A 902 -5.40 -30.99 15.14
N VAL A 903 -4.37 -31.32 14.36
CA VAL A 903 -4.49 -31.74 12.95
C VAL A 903 -4.20 -33.25 12.80
N SER A 904 -4.02 -33.98 13.90
CA SER A 904 -3.51 -35.37 13.87
C SER A 904 -4.53 -36.45 13.46
N ASP A 905 -5.85 -36.21 13.55
CA ASP A 905 -6.89 -37.19 13.18
C ASP A 905 -7.26 -37.12 11.68
N ALA A 906 -6.28 -37.44 10.84
CA ALA A 906 -6.39 -37.45 9.37
C ALA A 906 -7.23 -38.63 8.81
N SER A 907 -8.33 -39.00 9.48
CA SER A 907 -9.16 -40.18 9.16
C SER A 907 -10.62 -39.87 8.79
N LYS A 908 -11.01 -38.58 8.77
CA LYS A 908 -12.40 -38.13 8.57
C LYS A 908 -12.50 -37.12 7.41
N ASN A 909 -13.44 -37.33 6.50
CA ASN A 909 -13.69 -36.45 5.37
C ASN A 909 -14.62 -35.29 5.76
N TRP A 910 -14.09 -34.09 5.96
CA TRP A 910 -14.84 -32.90 6.40
C TRP A 910 -15.70 -32.22 5.30
N ALA A 911 -15.68 -32.74 4.07
CA ALA A 911 -16.11 -32.03 2.86
C ALA A 911 -17.61 -31.66 2.71
N HIS A 912 -18.51 -32.10 3.60
CA HIS A 912 -19.97 -32.03 3.38
C HIS A 912 -20.83 -31.63 4.60
N MET A 913 -20.26 -31.04 5.65
CA MET A 913 -21.06 -30.57 6.80
C MET A 913 -21.44 -29.08 6.69
N SER A 914 -22.70 -28.75 7.00
CA SER A 914 -23.15 -27.35 7.03
C SER A 914 -22.74 -26.64 8.32
N ARG A 915 -22.65 -25.30 8.33
CA ARG A 915 -22.13 -24.51 9.47
C ARG A 915 -22.87 -24.77 10.81
N ASN A 916 -24.18 -25.01 10.76
CA ASN A 916 -24.99 -25.35 11.95
C ASN A 916 -24.81 -26.80 12.43
N GLN A 917 -24.19 -27.65 11.63
CA GLN A 917 -23.91 -29.06 11.91
C GLN A 917 -22.47 -29.19 12.43
N VAL A 918 -21.53 -28.50 11.78
CA VAL A 918 -20.17 -28.27 12.28
C VAL A 918 -20.22 -27.66 13.69
N ALA A 919 -20.99 -26.61 13.92
CA ALA A 919 -21.14 -25.98 15.25
C ALA A 919 -21.93 -26.81 16.28
N HIS A 920 -22.36 -28.03 15.94
CA HIS A 920 -23.11 -28.92 16.84
C HIS A 920 -22.38 -30.25 17.13
N GLU A 921 -21.34 -30.58 16.34
CA GLU A 921 -20.41 -31.68 16.56
C GLU A 921 -18.99 -31.20 16.94
N LEU A 922 -18.60 -29.96 16.57
CA LEU A 922 -17.50 -29.26 17.23
C LEU A 922 -17.96 -28.79 18.62
N ASP A 923 -17.74 -29.64 19.62
CA ASP A 923 -17.87 -29.27 21.02
C ASP A 923 -16.77 -28.25 21.37
N ALA A 924 -17.09 -26.96 21.27
CA ALA A 924 -16.16 -25.84 21.45
C ALA A 924 -15.83 -25.59 22.94
N SER A 925 -15.49 -26.66 23.66
CA SER A 925 -15.32 -26.72 25.12
C SER A 925 -13.91 -27.10 25.57
N SER A 926 -13.01 -27.49 24.66
CA SER A 926 -11.60 -27.78 24.95
C SER A 926 -10.69 -26.54 24.90
N CYS A 927 -10.56 -25.87 26.05
CA CYS A 927 -9.48 -24.91 26.38
C CYS A 927 -9.37 -23.61 25.54
N ALA A 928 -10.44 -22.83 25.43
CA ALA A 928 -10.32 -21.39 25.19
C ALA A 928 -9.80 -20.65 26.44
N THR A 929 -8.48 -20.62 26.65
CA THR A 929 -7.86 -20.03 27.85
C THR A 929 -7.52 -18.55 27.63
N LYS A 930 -7.99 -17.68 28.55
CA LYS A 930 -7.68 -16.25 28.50
C LYS A 930 -6.20 -15.99 28.79
N LEU A 931 -5.58 -15.14 27.96
CA LEU A 931 -4.26 -14.58 28.21
C LEU A 931 -4.24 -13.78 29.54
N PRO A 932 -3.07 -13.66 30.21
CA PRO A 932 -2.94 -12.85 31.42
C PRO A 932 -3.23 -11.36 31.13
N VAL A 933 -4.16 -10.77 31.88
CA VAL A 933 -4.65 -9.39 31.67
C VAL A 933 -3.54 -8.34 31.69
N ASP A 934 -2.49 -8.57 32.49
CA ASP A 934 -1.35 -7.65 32.64
C ASP A 934 -0.19 -7.90 31.65
N LEU A 935 -0.41 -8.68 30.60
CA LEU A 935 0.63 -9.02 29.61
C LEU A 935 0.94 -7.86 28.65
N GLY A 936 -0.10 -7.14 28.20
CA GLY A 936 -0.04 -6.20 27.09
C GLY A 936 -0.16 -6.88 25.72
N VAL A 937 -0.30 -6.07 24.66
CA VAL A 937 -0.52 -6.54 23.27
C VAL A 937 0.59 -7.49 22.82
N VAL A 938 0.22 -8.70 22.38
CA VAL A 938 1.18 -9.71 21.89
C VAL A 938 1.70 -9.32 20.49
N CYS A 939 3.03 -9.32 20.30
CA CYS A 939 3.67 -8.96 19.03
C CYS A 939 4.52 -10.09 18.40
N SER A 940 4.75 -11.17 19.15
CA SER A 940 5.34 -12.42 18.66
C SER A 940 4.94 -13.59 19.56
N GLY A 941 4.81 -14.79 18.97
CA GLY A 941 4.70 -16.05 19.70
C GLY A 941 5.41 -17.19 18.96
N VAL A 942 5.80 -18.25 19.68
CA VAL A 942 6.43 -19.45 19.11
C VAL A 942 6.22 -20.69 20.01
N VAL A 943 6.14 -21.88 19.42
CA VAL A 943 6.07 -23.15 20.15
C VAL A 943 7.48 -23.67 20.43
N CYS A 944 7.77 -24.06 21.67
CA CYS A 944 9.01 -24.77 22.00
C CYS A 944 8.74 -25.82 23.09
N SER A 945 9.06 -27.09 22.81
CA SER A 945 8.98 -28.20 23.79
C SER A 945 7.62 -28.36 24.50
N LEU A 946 6.51 -28.38 23.75
CA LEU A 946 5.12 -28.44 24.27
C LEU A 946 4.68 -27.22 25.10
N MET A 947 5.43 -26.12 25.00
CA MET A 947 5.13 -24.84 25.65
C MET A 947 4.99 -23.75 24.58
N PHE A 948 3.90 -22.98 24.59
CA PHE A 948 3.68 -21.89 23.62
C PHE A 948 4.04 -20.54 24.25
N TYR A 949 5.17 -19.97 23.82
CA TYR A 949 5.70 -18.71 24.33
C TYR A 949 5.11 -17.53 23.57
N VAL A 950 4.78 -16.45 24.28
CA VAL A 950 4.29 -15.19 23.72
C VAL A 950 5.03 -13.99 24.34
N TYR A 951 5.35 -13.00 23.51
CA TYR A 951 6.06 -11.79 23.90
C TYR A 951 5.25 -10.54 23.50
N SER A 952 5.10 -9.60 24.43
CA SER A 952 4.28 -8.40 24.24
C SER A 952 5.07 -7.15 23.88
N GLU A 953 4.39 -6.15 23.32
CA GLU A 953 4.95 -4.82 23.04
C GLU A 953 5.50 -4.14 24.29
N SER A 954 4.95 -4.48 25.46
CA SER A 954 5.37 -4.03 26.79
C SER A 954 6.50 -4.87 27.40
N ASP A 955 7.22 -5.63 26.57
CA ASP A 955 8.40 -6.42 26.92
C ASP A 955 8.15 -7.50 28.01
N ASN A 956 6.93 -8.05 28.06
CA ASN A 956 6.60 -9.19 28.90
C ASN A 956 6.64 -10.50 28.12
N LEU A 957 7.28 -11.52 28.70
CA LEU A 957 7.23 -12.91 28.24
C LEU A 957 6.20 -13.69 29.07
N ALA A 958 5.32 -14.44 28.41
CA ALA A 958 4.50 -15.46 29.02
C ALA A 958 4.58 -16.77 28.22
N VAL A 959 4.13 -17.86 28.83
CA VAL A 959 4.12 -19.18 28.23
C VAL A 959 2.84 -19.92 28.61
N TYR A 960 2.23 -20.59 27.64
CA TYR A 960 1.12 -21.52 27.85
C TYR A 960 1.66 -22.95 27.88
N ASP A 961 1.37 -23.66 28.96
CA ASP A 961 1.67 -25.07 29.11
C ASP A 961 0.59 -25.90 28.38
N MET A 962 0.95 -26.62 27.32
CA MET A 962 -0.03 -27.40 26.55
C MET A 962 -0.47 -28.69 27.25
N GLU A 963 0.37 -29.27 28.12
CA GLU A 963 0.02 -30.48 28.86
C GLU A 963 -0.88 -30.14 30.06
N MET A 964 -0.64 -29.01 30.71
CA MET A 964 -1.34 -28.60 31.95
C MET A 964 -2.47 -27.59 31.71
N GLY A 965 -2.55 -26.96 30.53
CA GLY A 965 -3.65 -26.09 30.12
C GLY A 965 -3.71 -24.71 30.79
N TYR A 966 -2.57 -24.13 31.20
CA TYR A 966 -2.54 -22.82 31.86
C TYR A 966 -1.40 -21.90 31.43
N TRP A 967 -1.59 -20.59 31.63
CA TRP A 967 -0.60 -19.54 31.39
C TRP A 967 0.32 -19.30 32.60
N VAL A 968 1.62 -19.18 32.34
CA VAL A 968 2.65 -18.74 33.29
C VAL A 968 3.32 -17.48 32.75
N ARG A 969 3.47 -16.44 33.58
CA ARG A 969 4.29 -15.27 33.24
C ARG A 969 5.75 -15.55 33.59
N ILE A 970 6.66 -15.35 32.63
CA ILE A 970 8.09 -15.49 32.86
C ILE A 970 8.66 -14.10 33.17
N GLN A 971 9.00 -13.87 34.43
CA GLN A 971 9.69 -12.65 34.83
C GLN A 971 11.19 -12.80 34.57
N THR A 972 11.68 -12.17 33.50
CA THR A 972 13.11 -12.19 33.17
C THR A 972 13.89 -11.12 33.94
N ASN A 973 15.10 -11.44 34.37
CA ASN A 973 15.90 -10.56 35.26
C ASN A 973 16.52 -9.34 34.56
N ALA A 974 16.68 -9.38 33.25
CA ALA A 974 17.12 -8.26 32.42
C ALA A 974 16.41 -8.30 31.07
N LEU A 975 15.90 -7.15 30.61
CA LEU A 975 15.22 -7.02 29.32
C LEU A 975 16.20 -6.57 28.24
N PRO A 976 16.27 -7.26 27.08
CA PRO A 976 17.04 -6.86 25.91
C PRO A 976 16.79 -5.42 25.47
N THR A 977 17.87 -4.63 25.36
CA THR A 977 17.77 -3.24 24.87
C THR A 977 17.33 -3.25 23.40
N ARG A 978 16.26 -2.50 23.10
CA ARG A 978 15.60 -2.54 21.79
C ARG A 978 15.06 -1.20 21.33
N VAL A 979 14.88 -1.07 20.02
CA VAL A 979 14.18 0.04 19.37
C VAL A 979 12.71 -0.35 19.25
N HIS A 980 11.83 0.28 20.03
CA HIS A 980 10.40 -0.09 20.11
C HIS A 980 9.63 0.03 18.77
N GLU A 981 10.21 0.67 17.75
CA GLU A 981 9.66 0.78 16.39
C GLU A 981 9.80 -0.50 15.56
N TYR A 982 10.57 -1.48 16.03
CA TYR A 982 10.68 -2.82 15.45
C TYR A 982 10.22 -3.83 16.48
N TYR A 983 9.17 -4.61 16.17
CA TYR A 983 8.73 -5.69 17.06
C TYR A 983 9.75 -6.84 17.08
N PRO A 984 10.05 -7.42 18.25
CA PRO A 984 10.96 -8.56 18.33
C PRO A 984 10.29 -9.79 17.72
N LYS A 985 11.10 -10.78 17.34
CA LYS A 985 10.62 -12.08 16.86
C LYS A 985 11.21 -13.21 17.69
N LEU A 986 10.34 -13.99 18.33
CA LEU A 986 10.69 -15.25 18.98
C LEU A 986 10.95 -16.33 17.92
N ILE A 987 11.94 -17.18 18.17
CA ILE A 987 12.29 -18.34 17.33
C ILE A 987 12.60 -19.51 18.26
N SER A 988 12.17 -20.71 17.90
CA SER A 988 12.46 -21.95 18.61
C SER A 988 13.31 -22.88 17.76
N TYR A 989 14.32 -23.52 18.34
CA TYR A 989 15.01 -24.66 17.72
C TYR A 989 15.63 -25.56 18.79
N ASP A 990 15.56 -26.88 18.61
CA ASP A 990 16.09 -27.93 19.52
C ASP A 990 15.97 -27.59 21.01
N LYS A 991 14.72 -27.32 21.43
CA LYS A 991 14.33 -26.95 22.81
C LYS A 991 14.91 -25.64 23.36
N ARG A 992 15.65 -24.88 22.56
CA ARG A 992 16.16 -23.53 22.89
C ARG A 992 15.16 -22.48 22.40
N LEU A 993 15.08 -21.35 23.12
CA LEU A 993 14.25 -20.20 22.74
C LEU A 993 15.14 -18.99 22.48
N PHE A 994 14.97 -18.40 21.30
CA PHE A 994 15.70 -17.24 20.84
C PHE A 994 14.76 -16.05 20.63
N MET A 995 15.31 -14.85 20.70
CA MET A 995 14.64 -13.62 20.31
C MET A 995 15.56 -12.78 19.41
N VAL A 996 15.05 -12.34 18.27
CA VAL A 996 15.70 -11.34 17.41
C VAL A 996 15.09 -9.98 17.72
N SER A 997 15.92 -8.99 18.07
CA SER A 997 15.49 -7.60 18.29
C SER A 997 16.38 -6.62 17.52
N VAL A 998 15.85 -5.45 17.18
CA VAL A 998 16.68 -4.33 16.70
C VAL A 998 17.09 -3.49 17.90
N SER A 999 18.38 -3.22 18.06
CA SER A 999 18.95 -2.40 19.14
C SER A 999 19.83 -1.29 18.55
N TRP A 1000 20.17 -0.28 19.36
CA TRP A 1000 21.25 0.64 19.02
C TRP A 1000 22.61 0.03 19.40
N CYS A 1001 23.64 0.23 18.59
CA CYS A 1001 25.02 -0.03 19.02
C CYS A 1001 25.36 0.88 20.20
N GLU A 1002 25.67 0.27 21.34
CA GLU A 1002 26.45 0.92 22.40
C GLU A 1002 27.89 1.08 21.88
N GLY A 1003 28.41 2.31 21.93
CA GLY A 1003 29.71 2.64 21.33
C GLY A 1003 30.85 2.57 22.35
N ASP A 1004 31.96 1.93 21.98
CA ASP A 1004 33.21 1.85 22.74
C ASP A 1004 33.89 3.23 22.94
N GLY A 1005 33.31 4.08 23.78
CA GLY A 1005 33.88 5.34 24.30
C GLY A 1005 34.18 6.47 23.30
N GLN A 1006 34.19 6.20 21.99
CA GLN A 1006 34.61 7.17 20.96
C GLN A 1006 33.42 7.96 20.39
N ILE A 1007 33.25 9.17 20.91
CA ILE A 1007 32.26 10.16 20.47
C ILE A 1007 32.55 10.56 19.01
N GLY A 1008 31.64 10.26 18.08
CA GLY A 1008 31.73 10.79 16.71
C GLY A 1008 30.95 10.06 15.61
N ARG A 1009 30.55 8.80 15.80
CA ARG A 1009 29.67 8.08 14.85
C ARG A 1009 28.22 8.13 15.31
N ARG A 1010 27.29 8.27 14.36
CA ARG A 1010 25.83 8.11 14.60
C ARG A 1010 25.58 6.70 15.17
N ASN A 1011 24.69 6.59 16.15
CA ASN A 1011 24.24 5.28 16.65
C ASN A 1011 23.70 4.46 15.47
N LYS A 1012 24.32 3.32 15.21
CA LYS A 1012 23.86 2.38 14.19
C LYS A 1012 22.78 1.50 14.82
N ALA A 1013 21.64 1.34 14.15
CA ALA A 1013 20.71 0.27 14.49
C ALA A 1013 21.31 -1.05 13.99
N VAL A 1014 21.26 -2.09 14.83
CA VAL A 1014 21.76 -3.44 14.53
C VAL A 1014 20.77 -4.48 15.04
N ARG A 1015 20.71 -5.65 14.38
CA ARG A 1015 19.94 -6.77 14.92
C ARG A 1015 20.79 -7.52 15.95
N LYS A 1016 20.19 -7.82 17.10
CA LYS A 1016 20.77 -8.71 18.12
C LYS A 1016 19.95 -9.98 18.21
N VAL A 1017 20.66 -11.11 18.36
CA VAL A 1017 20.07 -12.42 18.66
C VAL A 1017 20.36 -12.73 20.12
N TRP A 1018 19.30 -13.03 20.86
CA TRP A 1018 19.33 -13.34 22.28
C TRP A 1018 18.84 -14.78 22.50
N GLU A 1019 19.44 -15.50 23.44
CA GLU A 1019 18.98 -16.80 23.92
C GLU A 1019 18.40 -16.66 25.32
N LEU A 1020 17.24 -17.27 25.59
CA LEU A 1020 16.71 -17.38 26.94
C LEU A 1020 17.36 -18.57 27.66
N ASP A 1021 18.15 -18.30 28.69
CA ASP A 1021 18.50 -19.33 29.66
C ASP A 1021 17.27 -19.68 30.51
N PHE A 1022 16.77 -20.91 30.38
CA PHE A 1022 15.63 -21.42 31.15
C PHE A 1022 15.94 -21.66 32.64
N VAL A 1023 17.23 -21.67 33.05
CA VAL A 1023 17.62 -21.84 34.46
C VAL A 1023 17.63 -20.50 35.20
N GLY A 1024 18.21 -19.45 34.61
CA GLY A 1024 18.26 -18.10 35.17
C GLY A 1024 17.13 -17.15 34.75
N TYR A 1025 16.31 -17.53 33.77
CA TYR A 1025 15.37 -16.65 33.04
C TYR A 1025 16.04 -15.32 32.63
N THR A 1026 17.21 -15.43 32.01
CA THR A 1026 18.01 -14.31 31.50
C THR A 1026 18.17 -14.40 29.98
N TRP A 1027 18.05 -13.27 29.31
CA TRP A 1027 18.37 -13.14 27.89
C TRP A 1027 19.87 -12.89 27.71
N ASN A 1028 20.59 -13.83 27.12
CA ASN A 1028 22.01 -13.73 26.82
C ASN A 1028 22.20 -13.33 25.35
N GLU A 1029 22.98 -12.28 25.06
CA GLU A 1029 23.31 -11.90 23.68
C GLU A 1029 24.27 -12.93 23.06
N ILE A 1030 23.86 -13.54 21.94
CA ILE A 1030 24.69 -14.48 21.17
C ILE A 1030 25.47 -13.74 20.08
N SER A 1031 24.84 -12.77 19.42
CA SER A 1031 25.39 -12.12 18.22
C SER A 1031 24.73 -10.79 17.89
N THR A 1032 25.54 -9.86 17.38
CA THR A 1032 25.13 -8.58 16.78
C THR A 1032 25.41 -8.62 15.27
N HIS A 1033 24.39 -8.36 14.44
CA HIS A 1033 24.54 -8.18 13.00
C HIS A 1033 24.93 -6.72 12.68
N PRO A 1034 26.15 -6.45 12.17
CA PRO A 1034 26.68 -5.08 12.07
C PRO A 1034 26.03 -4.23 10.97
N ASP A 1035 25.64 -4.82 9.84
CA ASP A 1035 25.09 -4.12 8.65
C ASP A 1035 23.68 -4.61 8.27
N ALA A 1036 22.86 -4.92 9.29
CA ALA A 1036 21.49 -5.40 9.12
C ALA A 1036 20.58 -4.36 8.42
N PRO A 1037 20.01 -4.66 7.24
CA PRO A 1037 19.06 -3.75 6.58
C PRO A 1037 17.68 -3.84 7.22
N MET A 1038 17.15 -2.71 7.71
CA MET A 1038 16.03 -2.72 8.65
C MET A 1038 14.65 -2.85 7.99
N ASP A 1039 14.35 -4.03 7.44
CA ASP A 1039 12.99 -4.44 7.09
C ASP A 1039 12.12 -4.63 8.35
N TRP A 1040 11.14 -3.73 8.51
CA TRP A 1040 10.03 -3.77 9.47
C TRP A 1040 9.22 -5.07 9.46
N ASN A 1041 9.13 -5.75 8.33
CA ASN A 1041 8.36 -6.99 8.14
C ASN A 1041 9.27 -8.23 7.98
N ALA A 1042 10.50 -8.19 8.49
CA ALA A 1042 11.42 -9.33 8.46
C ALA A 1042 10.81 -10.57 9.14
N MET A 1043 10.87 -11.72 8.47
CA MET A 1043 10.48 -13.02 9.01
C MET A 1043 11.73 -13.83 9.34
N PHE A 1044 11.73 -14.54 10.46
CA PHE A 1044 12.86 -15.38 10.89
C PHE A 1044 12.40 -16.76 11.33
N VAL A 1045 13.14 -17.80 10.96
CA VAL A 1045 12.93 -19.20 11.36
C VAL A 1045 14.29 -19.88 11.57
N GLY A 1046 14.33 -20.89 12.45
CA GLY A 1046 15.49 -21.75 12.65
C GLY A 1046 15.28 -23.15 12.07
N ASP A 1047 16.18 -23.61 11.21
CA ASP A 1047 16.40 -25.05 10.97
C ASP A 1047 17.85 -25.40 11.31
N ARG A 1048 18.04 -26.53 12.00
CA ARG A 1048 19.33 -26.96 12.55
C ARG A 1048 19.97 -25.82 13.36
N ASN A 1049 21.29 -25.71 13.33
CA ASN A 1049 22.03 -24.64 14.00
C ASN A 1049 21.85 -23.26 13.31
N LEU A 1050 21.01 -23.11 12.28
CA LEU A 1050 20.94 -21.92 11.44
C LEU A 1050 19.64 -21.14 11.66
N VAL A 1051 19.75 -19.85 11.98
CA VAL A 1051 18.64 -18.90 11.90
C VAL A 1051 18.68 -18.22 10.53
N PHE A 1052 17.60 -18.37 9.77
CA PHE A 1052 17.36 -17.72 8.49
C PHE A 1052 16.44 -16.52 8.69
N GLY A 1053 16.80 -15.38 8.10
CA GLY A 1053 15.98 -14.18 8.00
C GLY A 1053 15.62 -13.89 6.55
N VAL A 1054 14.33 -13.76 6.24
CA VAL A 1054 13.82 -13.36 4.93
C VAL A 1054 13.39 -11.90 4.98
N GLU A 1055 14.13 -11.08 4.26
CA GLU A 1055 14.08 -9.62 4.37
C GLU A 1055 13.95 -8.96 2.98
N MET A 1056 13.17 -7.88 2.90
CA MET A 1056 12.97 -7.10 1.68
C MET A 1056 13.06 -5.60 1.99
N PHE A 1057 13.99 -4.87 1.35
CA PHE A 1057 14.02 -3.40 1.44
C PHE A 1057 13.84 -2.74 0.08
N LYS A 1058 13.31 -1.51 0.09
CA LYS A 1058 13.03 -0.74 -1.13
C LYS A 1058 13.89 0.52 -1.20
N ILE A 1059 14.85 0.56 -2.12
CA ILE A 1059 15.76 1.69 -2.35
C ILE A 1059 15.55 2.22 -3.77
N PHE A 1060 15.33 3.52 -3.92
CA PHE A 1060 15.05 4.21 -5.19
C PHE A 1060 13.98 3.53 -6.07
N GLY A 1061 12.97 2.91 -5.44
CA GLY A 1061 11.87 2.22 -6.11
C GLY A 1061 12.11 0.74 -6.43
N GLN A 1062 13.36 0.28 -6.45
CA GLN A 1062 13.70 -1.14 -6.59
C GLN A 1062 13.53 -1.86 -5.25
N VAL A 1063 12.91 -3.04 -5.27
CA VAL A 1063 12.92 -3.97 -4.14
C VAL A 1063 14.17 -4.83 -4.24
N LEU A 1064 14.87 -5.01 -3.13
CA LEU A 1064 16.05 -5.84 -3.00
C LEU A 1064 15.78 -6.90 -1.93
N ASP A 1065 15.74 -8.15 -2.40
CA ASP A 1065 15.45 -9.35 -1.62
C ASP A 1065 16.77 -10.05 -1.29
N PHE A 1066 16.91 -10.49 -0.05
CA PHE A 1066 18.13 -11.10 0.46
C PHE A 1066 17.79 -12.00 1.66
N VAL A 1067 18.49 -13.13 1.74
CA VAL A 1067 18.40 -14.02 2.90
C VAL A 1067 19.60 -13.71 3.80
N THR A 1068 19.32 -13.35 5.05
CA THR A 1068 20.32 -13.34 6.12
C THR A 1068 20.37 -14.74 6.74
N MET A 1069 21.58 -15.25 6.99
CA MET A 1069 21.77 -16.54 7.66
C MET A 1069 22.80 -16.36 8.79
N PHE A 1070 22.48 -16.91 9.96
CA PHE A 1070 23.31 -16.87 11.16
C PHE A 1070 23.44 -18.26 11.78
N ASP A 1071 24.68 -18.71 12.03
CA ASP A 1071 24.94 -19.98 12.72
C ASP A 1071 25.03 -19.76 14.24
N VAL A 1072 24.11 -20.38 14.96
CA VAL A 1072 23.97 -20.32 16.43
C VAL A 1072 24.97 -21.24 17.14
N SER A 1073 25.75 -22.04 16.41
CA SER A 1073 26.81 -22.90 16.95
C SER A 1073 28.22 -22.30 16.85
N ASP A 1074 28.44 -21.26 16.03
CA ASP A 1074 29.68 -20.46 16.03
C ASP A 1074 29.42 -18.99 16.37
N ALA A 1075 29.44 -18.69 17.67
CA ALA A 1075 29.35 -17.31 18.18
C ALA A 1075 30.53 -16.40 17.79
N SER A 1076 31.57 -16.90 17.09
CA SER A 1076 32.84 -16.18 16.88
C SER A 1076 32.97 -15.44 15.56
N LYS A 1077 32.20 -15.80 14.50
CA LYS A 1077 31.79 -14.98 13.32
C LYS A 1077 31.13 -15.82 12.20
N ASN A 1078 29.91 -15.45 11.79
CA ASN A 1078 29.65 -14.69 10.55
C ASN A 1078 28.14 -14.65 10.25
N TRP A 1079 27.58 -13.45 10.06
CA TRP A 1079 26.29 -13.30 9.36
C TRP A 1079 26.55 -13.38 7.86
N ALA A 1080 25.88 -14.31 7.16
CA ALA A 1080 25.99 -14.45 5.71
C ALA A 1080 24.83 -13.74 5.02
N HIS A 1081 25.14 -12.95 3.99
CA HIS A 1081 24.17 -12.37 3.07
C HIS A 1081 24.13 -13.18 1.78
N MET A 1082 23.08 -13.96 1.56
CA MET A 1082 22.84 -14.61 0.27
C MET A 1082 22.08 -13.64 -0.65
N SER A 1083 22.80 -13.04 -1.59
CA SER A 1083 22.21 -12.21 -2.65
C SER A 1083 21.72 -13.05 -3.83
N ARG A 1084 20.84 -12.47 -4.65
CA ARG A 1084 20.04 -13.15 -5.70
C ARG A 1084 20.84 -13.96 -6.74
N ASN A 1085 22.17 -13.88 -6.78
CA ASN A 1085 23.02 -14.55 -7.77
C ASN A 1085 23.35 -16.03 -7.48
N GLN A 1086 22.93 -16.60 -6.33
CA GLN A 1086 23.27 -18.01 -5.98
C GLN A 1086 22.08 -18.91 -5.59
N VAL A 1087 20.87 -18.37 -5.45
CA VAL A 1087 19.64 -19.16 -5.14
C VAL A 1087 18.55 -18.97 -6.21
N ALA A 1088 18.77 -18.11 -7.21
CA ALA A 1088 17.78 -17.80 -8.25
C ALA A 1088 17.68 -18.88 -9.32
N HIS A 1089 17.02 -19.98 -8.99
CA HIS A 1089 16.41 -20.86 -9.98
C HIS A 1089 14.92 -21.15 -9.75
N GLU A 1090 14.39 -21.06 -8.52
CA GLU A 1090 13.03 -21.56 -8.20
C GLU A 1090 12.10 -20.60 -7.42
N LEU A 1091 12.58 -19.53 -6.78
CA LEU A 1091 11.73 -18.63 -5.98
C LEU A 1091 11.78 -17.16 -6.46
N ASP A 1092 10.61 -16.59 -6.78
CA ASP A 1092 10.44 -15.18 -7.20
C ASP A 1092 9.51 -14.46 -6.22
N ALA A 1093 10.09 -13.63 -5.34
CA ALA A 1093 9.39 -13.05 -4.19
C ALA A 1093 8.81 -11.65 -4.48
N SER A 1094 7.57 -11.41 -4.03
CA SER A 1094 6.97 -10.06 -4.04
C SER A 1094 5.80 -9.85 -3.06
N SER A 1095 5.45 -10.83 -2.23
CA SER A 1095 4.33 -10.72 -1.27
C SER A 1095 4.67 -11.31 0.11
N CYS A 1096 3.87 -10.97 1.13
CA CYS A 1096 4.01 -11.59 2.45
C CYS A 1096 3.72 -13.10 2.42
N ALA A 1097 2.87 -13.57 1.51
CA ALA A 1097 2.65 -15.01 1.30
C ALA A 1097 3.94 -15.72 0.82
N THR A 1098 4.77 -15.07 0.00
CA THR A 1098 6.06 -15.65 -0.40
C THR A 1098 7.06 -15.74 0.76
N LYS A 1099 6.97 -14.86 1.78
CA LYS A 1099 7.78 -15.01 3.00
C LYS A 1099 7.40 -16.25 3.80
N SER A 1100 6.10 -16.59 3.87
CA SER A 1100 5.64 -17.83 4.50
C SER A 1100 6.03 -19.07 3.68
N VAL A 1101 5.86 -19.05 2.35
CA VAL A 1101 6.24 -20.18 1.48
C VAL A 1101 7.75 -20.43 1.48
N ALA A 1102 8.58 -19.38 1.46
CA ALA A 1102 10.04 -19.51 1.58
C ALA A 1102 10.47 -20.07 2.95
N VAL A 1103 9.68 -19.84 4.00
CA VAL A 1103 9.86 -20.42 5.35
C VAL A 1103 9.38 -21.88 5.43
N VAL A 1104 8.44 -22.30 4.60
CA VAL A 1104 7.96 -23.70 4.51
C VAL A 1104 8.83 -24.56 3.56
N HIS A 1105 9.67 -23.93 2.73
CA HIS A 1105 10.63 -24.58 1.83
C HIS A 1105 12.09 -24.65 2.35
N LEU A 1106 12.39 -24.02 3.48
CA LEU A 1106 13.69 -24.10 4.18
C LEU A 1106 13.63 -25.15 5.31
#